data_AF-A0A969P865-F1
#
_entry.id   AF-A0A969P865-F1
#
_cell.length_a   1.000
_cell.length_b   1.000
_cell.length_c   1.000
_cell.angle_alpha   90.00
_cell.angle_beta   90.00
_cell.angle_gamma   90.00
#
_symmetry.space_group_name_H-M   'P 1'
#
loop_
_entity.id
_entity.type
_entity.pdbx_description
1 polymer ?
#
loop_
_entity_poly.entity_id
_entity_poly.type
_entity_poly.pdbx_seq_one_letter_code
_entity_poly.pdbx_strand_id
1 'polypeptide(L)'
;MKLAPLLAAFPLVGTLSAGTVQAQSITPAPDGTNTIVTPAGDRLDISGGTFSGNGSNLFHSFERFGLSQGQIANFLANPQIQNILGRIVGNTPSVIDGLIQVTGGSPNLFLINPAGIIFGPNASLNVPASFTATTANGVWMGNGGWFDAIGSNDYPNLTGSPGAFAFSATQPGAIVNAGNLAVGQGQNLGLLGGTVVSTGTLSAPGGQVAIAAVPGQNLVRLSQPGSLLSLEFQPISASSLPISPLPTPYSLPQLLTGSNLGNATGLTVNPNGTVQLIGSGITVQSGDIVTSHLTAGTATLAAANNLTIAPVETRLIASLQTTGNLNLFAGNTVQVRDSVTQPVVVQAGGDLTIQGDRGIDILALNHLPTKPFQSGGNLTLISDGVISTDTHFAAGGNFAIRTLSGQTGNFLSLYDPIFTVGGDFAVGDYTGASLQVTAGGNITYGTVVITAIDPAINPTNPAFILNAGGAITGTGDVSNGAEAGGLIVNFQAGAGITTQAITTLGGSITLNSSTGSVTTGALNSSDLAQFRDAQGGDVTVTAARDITIASINAEGIIAGFGYGYGFGNDGIGGNVALTTTGAGAIRLTGTFTDSAGRTASISTIGQGDVEGESISGQVSITHGGGLNNVPFVIGDASVNGTAGAIDRDSTISPGGTLFLATGSFAVLPNGGVAGGTPTGITIRSVNTPPTLTANTPLSEAQQNQSFTFTYADLAPQPTDVDTDNQTLQIVSVAPGVTLTVNGNPVIPGVTVLNPGDVLQYKPPVDAVGTLEAFTIATSDRVSQSNPVAISIKVTDLPTPNDPPPKIPDPEDPCALTTCSTSKPPVENLSVPSDPVLDPTPEDRFTRDHVAYLGIPEPITKSIDDKREILQAIERDTGAKPAFVYVSFVPASLTASDSDSGKTKDLGNGRSDAERDRDQLEVLVVTAQGPVIRRRIAEATRAKVMALAKAFRLEVTDPRKTRRTQYLAMAQQLYRWMIAPIQPELQARKITNLVFLMDTGLRSLPVAAFHSGQGFLIEQYSVGTMPSLSLSDTRYRDIRDSKVLSLGISESTEGQPPLPSVLVEVSTLVNRLWSGRLFLNQKATLDALKDTRKAQPFGIIHLATHADFLPGMISNSYIQLWEEKLRLDQVRKLGWNDPKLNCWC
;
A
#
# COMPACT_ATOMS: atom_id res chain seq x y z
N MET A 1 -2.73 -94.98 5.97
CA MET A 1 -2.26 -96.13 6.76
C MET A 1 -2.34 -95.75 8.24
N LYS A 2 -3.07 -96.51 9.07
CA LYS A 2 -3.16 -96.47 10.56
C LYS A 2 -3.52 -95.15 11.32
N LEU A 3 -4.60 -95.24 12.09
CA LEU A 3 -4.92 -94.71 13.44
C LEU A 3 -4.24 -93.43 14.00
N ALA A 4 -5.06 -92.47 14.43
CA ALA A 4 -5.17 -92.00 15.83
C ALA A 4 -6.52 -91.26 16.04
N PRO A 5 -7.19 -91.35 17.21
CA PRO A 5 -8.52 -90.75 17.42
C PRO A 5 -8.47 -89.35 18.06
N LEU A 6 -9.39 -88.47 17.64
CA LEU A 6 -9.62 -87.18 18.29
C LEU A 6 -10.61 -87.37 19.45
N LEU A 7 -10.11 -87.40 20.70
CA LEU A 7 -10.94 -87.60 21.89
C LEU A 7 -11.32 -86.25 22.52
N ALA A 8 -12.62 -86.05 22.76
CA ALA A 8 -13.12 -84.85 23.43
C ALA A 8 -12.94 -84.96 24.96
N ALA A 9 -12.47 -83.89 25.58
CA ALA A 9 -12.59 -83.64 27.01
C ALA A 9 -12.74 -82.12 27.24
N PHE A 10 -13.85 -81.71 27.87
CA PHE A 10 -14.05 -80.33 28.32
C PHE A 10 -13.01 -79.96 29.39
N PRO A 11 -12.65 -78.67 29.47
CA PRO A 11 -12.93 -78.02 30.75
C PRO A 11 -13.56 -76.62 30.62
N LEU A 12 -14.56 -76.43 31.48
CA LEU A 12 -14.87 -75.22 32.24
C LEU A 12 -15.00 -73.87 31.50
N VAL A 13 -16.25 -73.41 31.41
CA VAL A 13 -16.61 -72.03 31.08
C VAL A 13 -16.06 -71.09 32.15
N GLY A 14 -14.92 -70.46 31.87
CA GLY A 14 -14.46 -69.27 32.57
C GLY A 14 -15.03 -68.04 31.86
N THR A 15 -16.06 -67.42 32.43
CA THR A 15 -16.58 -66.14 31.95
C THR A 15 -15.57 -65.03 32.24
N LEU A 16 -14.63 -64.82 31.32
CA LEU A 16 -13.89 -63.57 31.22
C LEU A 16 -14.88 -62.49 30.77
N SER A 17 -15.49 -61.82 31.75
CA SER A 17 -16.17 -60.56 31.55
C SER A 17 -15.16 -59.56 30.97
N ALA A 18 -15.21 -59.35 29.65
CA ALA A 18 -14.61 -58.17 29.06
C ALA A 18 -15.30 -56.97 29.69
N GLY A 19 -14.61 -56.32 30.63
CA GLY A 19 -15.11 -55.13 31.31
C GLY A 19 -15.35 -54.06 30.26
N THR A 20 -16.62 -53.76 29.99
CA THR A 20 -16.97 -52.62 29.16
C THR A 20 -16.46 -51.37 29.85
N VAL A 21 -15.58 -50.62 29.19
CA VAL A 21 -15.11 -49.33 29.70
C VAL A 21 -16.27 -48.35 29.59
N GLN A 22 -17.05 -48.30 30.67
CA GLN A 22 -18.09 -47.30 30.91
C GLN A 22 -17.48 -45.89 30.84
N ALA A 23 -18.27 -44.92 30.42
CA ALA A 23 -17.82 -43.53 30.28
C ALA A 23 -17.32 -42.94 31.60
N GLN A 24 -16.38 -42.00 31.53
CA GLN A 24 -15.85 -41.32 32.72
C GLN A 24 -16.87 -40.32 33.27
N SER A 25 -17.45 -40.61 34.43
CA SER A 25 -18.29 -39.65 35.15
C SER A 25 -17.46 -38.48 35.71
N ILE A 26 -18.03 -37.27 35.70
CA ILE A 26 -17.41 -36.10 36.35
C ILE A 26 -17.21 -36.41 37.84
N THR A 27 -15.97 -36.33 38.29
CA THR A 27 -15.56 -36.67 39.65
C THR A 27 -14.76 -35.50 40.23
N PRO A 28 -15.24 -34.83 41.30
CA PRO A 28 -14.52 -33.70 41.90
C PRO A 28 -13.18 -34.15 42.52
N ALA A 29 -12.18 -33.28 42.50
CA ALA A 29 -10.86 -33.57 43.06
C ALA A 29 -10.85 -33.40 44.60
N PRO A 30 -10.18 -34.28 45.36
CA PRO A 30 -10.00 -34.15 46.81
C PRO A 30 -8.84 -33.20 47.17
N ASP A 31 -8.76 -32.04 46.52
CA ASP A 31 -7.59 -31.14 46.52
C ASP A 31 -7.78 -29.84 47.33
N GLY A 32 -8.89 -29.73 48.07
CA GLY A 32 -9.24 -28.53 48.84
C GLY A 32 -9.99 -27.44 48.07
N THR A 33 -10.23 -27.61 46.75
CA THR A 33 -11.02 -26.66 45.95
C THR A 33 -12.52 -26.69 46.30
N ASN A 34 -12.98 -27.69 47.06
CA ASN A 34 -14.37 -27.85 47.51
C ASN A 34 -15.40 -27.90 46.36
N THR A 35 -15.03 -28.49 45.23
CA THR A 35 -15.95 -28.69 44.09
C THR A 35 -16.95 -29.80 44.43
N ILE A 36 -18.23 -29.54 44.20
CA ILE A 36 -19.34 -30.45 44.49
C ILE A 36 -20.04 -30.77 43.16
N VAL A 37 -20.27 -32.05 42.89
CA VAL A 37 -21.00 -32.53 41.70
C VAL A 37 -22.23 -33.29 42.18
N THR A 38 -23.41 -32.77 41.87
CA THR A 38 -24.71 -33.31 42.31
C THR A 38 -25.48 -33.85 41.09
N PRO A 39 -25.69 -35.18 40.98
CA PRO A 39 -26.52 -35.75 39.92
C PRO A 39 -28.00 -35.38 40.07
N ALA A 40 -28.62 -34.99 38.95
CA ALA A 40 -30.01 -34.59 38.81
C ALA A 40 -30.59 -35.20 37.52
N GLY A 41 -30.72 -36.53 37.49
CA GLY A 41 -30.96 -37.29 36.27
C GLY A 41 -29.70 -37.29 35.40
N ASP A 42 -29.84 -37.02 34.10
CA ASP A 42 -28.71 -36.90 33.17
C ASP A 42 -27.93 -35.57 33.30
N ARG A 43 -28.42 -34.64 34.14
CA ARG A 43 -27.70 -33.40 34.49
C ARG A 43 -26.81 -33.61 35.70
N LEU A 44 -25.58 -33.11 35.62
CA LEU A 44 -24.60 -33.06 36.70
C LEU A 44 -24.42 -31.59 37.10
N ASP A 45 -25.03 -31.18 38.22
CA ASP A 45 -24.93 -29.82 38.73
C ASP A 45 -23.61 -29.62 39.48
N ILE A 46 -22.76 -28.75 38.96
CA ILE A 46 -21.44 -28.42 39.49
C ILE A 46 -21.57 -27.15 40.34
N SER A 47 -21.19 -27.25 41.61
CA SER A 47 -21.34 -26.19 42.61
C SER A 47 -20.19 -26.22 43.63
N GLY A 48 -20.27 -25.41 44.69
CA GLY A 48 -19.14 -25.20 45.59
C GLY A 48 -18.02 -24.47 44.84
N GLY A 49 -16.81 -25.02 44.87
CA GLY A 49 -15.62 -24.39 44.32
C GLY A 49 -14.99 -23.40 45.30
N THR A 50 -13.92 -22.74 44.86
CA THR A 50 -13.20 -21.73 45.66
C THR A 50 -13.14 -20.41 44.89
N PHE A 51 -13.37 -19.29 45.59
CA PHE A 51 -13.35 -17.95 45.00
C PHE A 51 -11.97 -17.29 45.11
N SER A 52 -11.66 -16.38 44.17
CA SER A 52 -10.62 -15.38 44.36
C SER A 52 -10.95 -14.40 45.48
N GLY A 53 -9.96 -13.69 46.02
CA GLY A 53 -10.15 -12.75 47.14
C GLY A 53 -11.06 -11.56 46.83
N ASN A 54 -11.28 -11.27 45.54
CA ASN A 54 -12.23 -10.27 45.03
C ASN A 54 -13.56 -10.89 44.52
N GLY A 55 -13.77 -12.20 44.70
CA GLY A 55 -14.98 -12.93 44.27
C GLY A 55 -15.20 -13.03 42.76
N SER A 56 -14.32 -12.47 41.93
CA SER A 56 -14.53 -12.34 40.48
C SER A 56 -14.22 -13.63 39.70
N ASN A 57 -13.37 -14.51 40.24
CA ASN A 57 -13.05 -15.81 39.65
C ASN A 57 -13.54 -16.94 40.56
N LEU A 58 -14.18 -17.96 39.98
CA LEU A 58 -14.56 -19.20 40.64
C LEU A 58 -13.76 -20.37 40.07
N PHE A 59 -13.07 -21.10 40.94
CA PHE A 59 -12.22 -22.22 40.57
C PHE A 59 -12.88 -23.56 40.94
N HIS A 60 -12.82 -24.51 40.01
CA HIS A 60 -13.24 -25.89 40.19
C HIS A 60 -12.12 -26.86 39.82
N SER A 61 -12.04 -27.98 40.54
CA SER A 61 -11.03 -29.02 40.30
C SER A 61 -11.69 -30.40 40.24
N PHE A 62 -11.31 -31.17 39.23
CA PHE A 62 -11.86 -32.49 38.94
C PHE A 62 -10.75 -33.52 38.83
N GLU A 63 -10.96 -34.71 39.41
CA GLU A 63 -10.11 -35.87 39.15
C GLU A 63 -10.33 -36.34 37.70
N ARG A 64 -11.60 -36.38 37.27
CA ARG A 64 -12.03 -36.72 35.91
C ARG A 64 -13.18 -35.82 35.48
N PHE A 65 -13.19 -35.44 34.21
CA PHE A 65 -14.29 -34.67 33.61
C PHE A 65 -14.63 -35.26 32.24
N GLY A 66 -15.79 -35.90 32.13
CA GLY A 66 -16.31 -36.49 30.91
C GLY A 66 -17.84 -36.50 30.90
N LEU A 67 -18.42 -36.60 29.70
CA LEU A 67 -19.86 -36.67 29.46
C LEU A 67 -20.15 -37.72 28.40
N SER A 68 -21.23 -38.46 28.59
CA SER A 68 -21.82 -39.35 27.57
C SER A 68 -22.91 -38.62 26.79
N GLN A 69 -23.33 -39.20 25.66
CA GLN A 69 -24.49 -38.74 24.90
C GLN A 69 -25.71 -38.49 25.80
N GLY A 70 -26.30 -37.30 25.70
CA GLY A 70 -27.46 -36.86 26.47
C GLY A 70 -27.15 -36.29 27.86
N GLN A 71 -25.94 -36.46 28.39
CA GLN A 71 -25.56 -35.91 29.69
C GLN A 71 -25.25 -34.40 29.62
N ILE A 72 -25.49 -33.69 30.72
CA ILE A 72 -25.29 -32.24 30.83
C ILE A 72 -24.37 -31.93 32.02
N ALA A 73 -23.23 -31.26 31.79
CA ALA A 73 -22.46 -30.62 32.85
C ALA A 73 -22.97 -29.19 33.05
N ASN A 74 -23.62 -28.90 34.19
CA ASN A 74 -24.19 -27.59 34.46
C ASN A 74 -23.42 -26.87 35.59
N PHE A 75 -22.60 -25.89 35.24
CA PHE A 75 -21.91 -25.03 36.20
C PHE A 75 -22.89 -24.01 36.79
N LEU A 76 -23.10 -24.07 38.11
CA LEU A 76 -23.94 -23.12 38.85
C LEU A 76 -23.12 -21.88 39.21
N ALA A 77 -23.43 -20.77 38.54
CA ALA A 77 -22.81 -19.46 38.71
C ALA A 77 -23.72 -18.49 39.49
N ASN A 78 -23.20 -17.30 39.75
CA ASN A 78 -23.97 -16.13 40.19
C ASN A 78 -23.53 -14.89 39.38
N PRO A 79 -24.28 -13.77 39.40
CA PRO A 79 -23.99 -12.59 38.57
C PRO A 79 -22.70 -11.82 38.91
N GLN A 80 -22.01 -12.13 40.03
CA GLN A 80 -20.77 -11.48 40.43
C GLN A 80 -19.52 -12.16 39.85
N ILE A 81 -19.66 -13.39 39.34
CA ILE A 81 -18.56 -14.17 38.77
C ILE A 81 -18.30 -13.69 37.34
N GLN A 82 -17.05 -13.34 37.04
CA GLN A 82 -16.58 -12.99 35.70
C GLN A 82 -16.01 -14.19 34.95
N ASN A 83 -15.29 -15.08 35.65
CA ASN A 83 -14.68 -16.27 35.07
C ASN A 83 -14.90 -17.51 35.95
N ILE A 84 -15.25 -18.63 35.32
CA ILE A 84 -15.18 -19.98 35.90
C ILE A 84 -13.98 -20.70 35.29
N LEU A 85 -13.12 -21.26 36.12
CA LEU A 85 -11.96 -22.04 35.70
C LEU A 85 -12.06 -23.46 36.25
N GLY A 86 -12.36 -24.42 35.38
CA GLY A 86 -12.40 -25.86 35.68
C GLY A 86 -11.12 -26.55 35.23
N ARG A 87 -10.34 -27.09 36.18
CA ARG A 87 -9.12 -27.87 35.90
C ARG A 87 -9.30 -29.37 36.15
N ILE A 88 -8.63 -30.20 35.36
CA ILE A 88 -8.60 -31.65 35.54
C ILE A 88 -7.20 -32.06 36.04
N VAL A 89 -7.13 -32.64 37.23
CA VAL A 89 -5.87 -32.99 37.92
C VAL A 89 -5.47 -34.46 37.78
N GLY A 90 -6.42 -35.38 37.58
CA GLY A 90 -6.19 -36.83 37.62
C GLY A 90 -5.47 -37.45 36.41
N ASN A 91 -4.83 -36.63 35.57
CA ASN A 91 -4.07 -37.02 34.38
C ASN A 91 -4.82 -37.94 33.38
N THR A 92 -6.15 -37.85 33.32
CA THR A 92 -6.98 -38.55 32.32
C THR A 92 -7.55 -37.57 31.29
N PRO A 93 -7.54 -37.89 29.98
CA PRO A 93 -8.14 -37.03 28.98
C PRO A 93 -9.65 -36.88 29.17
N SER A 94 -10.18 -35.69 28.88
CA SER A 94 -11.62 -35.41 28.95
C SER A 94 -12.32 -35.89 27.68
N VAL A 95 -13.24 -36.83 27.80
CA VAL A 95 -14.12 -37.27 26.69
C VAL A 95 -15.52 -36.73 26.95
N ILE A 96 -15.95 -35.78 26.12
CA ILE A 96 -17.15 -34.97 26.31
C ILE A 96 -18.04 -35.18 25.08
N ASP A 97 -19.05 -36.04 25.19
CA ASP A 97 -20.04 -36.28 24.14
C ASP A 97 -21.44 -35.78 24.56
N GLY A 98 -21.49 -34.63 25.25
CA GLY A 98 -22.72 -34.08 25.82
C GLY A 98 -22.69 -32.55 25.92
N LEU A 99 -23.66 -31.98 26.65
CA LEU A 99 -23.82 -30.52 26.78
C LEU A 99 -22.99 -29.96 27.94
N ILE A 100 -22.16 -28.96 27.69
CA ILE A 100 -21.61 -28.10 28.75
C ILE A 100 -22.46 -26.83 28.85
N GLN A 101 -22.94 -26.54 30.05
CA GLN A 101 -23.85 -25.44 30.33
C GLN A 101 -23.38 -24.62 31.54
N VAL A 102 -23.70 -23.32 31.55
CA VAL A 102 -23.59 -22.45 32.74
C VAL A 102 -24.99 -21.87 33.02
N THR A 103 -25.38 -21.81 34.30
CA THR A 103 -26.64 -21.17 34.73
C THR A 103 -26.43 -20.26 35.93
N GLY A 104 -27.30 -19.26 36.13
CA GLY A 104 -27.29 -18.36 37.30
C GLY A 104 -26.41 -17.11 37.19
N GLY A 105 -25.61 -16.97 36.13
CA GLY A 105 -24.78 -15.78 35.86
C GLY A 105 -24.30 -15.76 34.41
N SER A 106 -23.40 -14.81 34.09
CA SER A 106 -22.79 -14.69 32.75
C SER A 106 -21.24 -14.75 32.73
N PRO A 107 -20.57 -15.69 33.44
CA PRO A 107 -19.12 -15.78 33.43
C PRO A 107 -18.58 -16.42 32.14
N ASN A 108 -17.35 -16.07 31.77
CA ASN A 108 -16.55 -16.85 30.82
C ASN A 108 -16.20 -18.22 31.44
N LEU A 109 -16.10 -19.27 30.62
CA LEU A 109 -15.77 -20.62 31.06
C LEU A 109 -14.45 -21.10 30.45
N PHE A 110 -13.49 -21.42 31.31
CA PHE A 110 -12.20 -22.01 30.96
C PHE A 110 -12.16 -23.48 31.41
N LEU A 111 -11.94 -24.39 30.46
CA LEU A 111 -11.77 -25.82 30.72
C LEU A 111 -10.32 -26.23 30.43
N ILE A 112 -9.61 -26.68 31.46
CA ILE A 112 -8.16 -26.90 31.43
C ILE A 112 -7.86 -28.37 31.72
N ASN A 113 -7.43 -29.12 30.71
CA ASN A 113 -6.99 -30.52 30.88
C ASN A 113 -5.68 -30.78 30.10
N PRO A 114 -4.52 -30.77 30.78
CA PRO A 114 -3.23 -31.06 30.15
C PRO A 114 -3.13 -32.44 29.48
N ALA A 115 -3.91 -33.43 29.92
CA ALA A 115 -3.88 -34.79 29.37
C ALA A 115 -4.56 -34.90 27.99
N GLY A 116 -5.35 -33.89 27.58
CA GLY A 116 -6.06 -33.85 26.30
C GLY A 116 -7.59 -33.76 26.45
N ILE A 117 -8.26 -33.32 25.38
CA ILE A 117 -9.72 -33.12 25.35
C ILE A 117 -10.29 -33.65 24.02
N ILE A 118 -11.36 -34.44 24.08
CA ILE A 118 -12.19 -34.84 22.95
C ILE A 118 -13.60 -34.30 23.17
N PHE A 119 -14.08 -33.45 22.29
CA PHE A 119 -15.50 -33.16 22.10
C PHE A 119 -16.05 -34.12 21.04
N GLY A 120 -16.90 -35.05 21.44
CA GLY A 120 -17.56 -36.02 20.56
C GLY A 120 -18.63 -35.41 19.66
N PRO A 121 -19.23 -36.18 18.73
CA PRO A 121 -20.19 -35.66 17.76
C PRO A 121 -21.47 -35.07 18.39
N ASN A 122 -21.82 -35.46 19.61
CA ASN A 122 -22.97 -34.90 20.35
C ASN A 122 -22.58 -33.73 21.27
N ALA A 123 -21.30 -33.35 21.31
CA ALA A 123 -20.83 -32.26 22.16
C ALA A 123 -21.42 -30.92 21.74
N SER A 124 -21.88 -30.15 22.73
CA SER A 124 -22.45 -28.82 22.51
C SER A 124 -22.22 -27.90 23.71
N LEU A 125 -22.36 -26.59 23.48
CA LEU A 125 -22.19 -25.55 24.50
C LEU A 125 -23.50 -24.76 24.67
N ASN A 126 -23.85 -24.47 25.92
CA ASN A 126 -24.86 -23.49 26.31
C ASN A 126 -24.24 -22.56 27.36
N VAL A 127 -23.35 -21.71 26.89
CA VAL A 127 -22.55 -20.79 27.72
C VAL A 127 -22.96 -19.33 27.42
N PRO A 128 -23.18 -18.50 28.46
CA PRO A 128 -23.70 -17.14 28.32
C PRO A 128 -22.64 -16.11 27.89
N ALA A 129 -21.35 -16.44 28.02
CA ALA A 129 -20.22 -15.60 27.66
C ALA A 129 -19.16 -16.42 26.87
N SER A 130 -17.89 -16.03 26.92
CA SER A 130 -16.83 -16.69 26.13
C SER A 130 -16.43 -18.07 26.70
N PHE A 131 -16.00 -18.97 25.82
CA PHE A 131 -15.50 -20.30 26.17
C PHE A 131 -14.04 -20.48 25.73
N THR A 132 -13.24 -21.15 26.55
CA THR A 132 -11.87 -21.55 26.18
C THR A 132 -11.57 -22.96 26.69
N ALA A 133 -11.19 -23.86 25.79
CA ALA A 133 -10.65 -25.17 26.14
C ALA A 133 -9.13 -25.19 25.89
N THR A 134 -8.35 -25.71 26.84
CA THR A 134 -6.89 -25.74 26.72
C THR A 134 -6.23 -26.95 27.38
N THR A 135 -5.07 -27.34 26.84
CA THR A 135 -4.16 -28.32 27.43
C THR A 135 -2.89 -27.69 28.04
N ALA A 136 -2.89 -26.36 28.21
CA ALA A 136 -1.90 -25.64 29.00
C ALA A 136 -1.91 -26.12 30.46
N ASN A 137 -0.74 -26.09 31.12
CA ASN A 137 -0.61 -26.45 32.54
C ASN A 137 -0.42 -25.27 33.49
N GLY A 138 -0.34 -24.06 32.96
CA GLY A 138 -0.45 -22.82 33.71
C GLY A 138 -1.32 -21.81 32.99
N VAL A 139 -2.13 -21.05 33.72
CA VAL A 139 -2.85 -19.88 33.23
C VAL A 139 -2.45 -18.65 34.05
N TRP A 140 -1.97 -17.59 33.40
CA TRP A 140 -1.58 -16.35 34.06
C TRP A 140 -2.81 -15.49 34.35
N MET A 141 -3.02 -15.15 35.62
CA MET A 141 -4.20 -14.42 36.13
C MET A 141 -3.87 -12.94 36.45
N GLY A 142 -2.99 -12.32 35.65
CA GLY A 142 -2.54 -10.94 35.86
C GLY A 142 -1.77 -10.77 37.18
N ASN A 143 -2.02 -9.67 37.90
CA ASN A 143 -1.38 -9.37 39.19
C ASN A 143 -1.56 -10.47 40.27
N GLY A 144 -2.44 -11.45 40.04
CA GLY A 144 -2.69 -12.56 40.95
C GLY A 144 -1.76 -13.77 40.82
N GLY A 145 -0.90 -13.84 39.81
CA GLY A 145 0.05 -14.95 39.62
C GLY A 145 -0.42 -16.04 38.66
N TRP A 146 0.19 -17.22 38.78
CA TRP A 146 -0.11 -18.40 37.95
C TRP A 146 -1.15 -19.30 38.61
N PHE A 147 -2.20 -19.63 37.86
CA PHE A 147 -3.09 -20.75 38.15
C PHE A 147 -2.48 -22.02 37.58
N ASP A 148 -2.00 -22.91 38.45
CA ASP A 148 -1.43 -24.21 38.11
C ASP A 148 -2.56 -25.23 37.84
N ALA A 149 -2.48 -25.96 36.72
CA ALA A 149 -3.48 -26.95 36.32
C ALA A 149 -3.45 -28.25 37.13
N ILE A 150 -2.34 -28.59 37.80
CA ILE A 150 -2.16 -29.86 38.54
C ILE A 150 -1.60 -29.69 39.96
N GLY A 151 -0.94 -28.58 40.27
CA GLY A 151 -0.36 -28.28 41.59
C GLY A 151 -1.32 -27.66 42.60
N SER A 152 -0.78 -27.07 43.67
CA SER A 152 -1.53 -26.28 44.63
C SER A 152 -1.63 -24.82 44.19
N ASN A 153 -2.74 -24.14 44.53
CA ASN A 153 -2.99 -22.75 44.13
C ASN A 153 -3.33 -21.85 45.31
N ASP A 154 -2.88 -20.60 45.25
CA ASP A 154 -3.25 -19.54 46.18
C ASP A 154 -4.46 -18.75 45.63
N TYR A 155 -5.64 -19.39 45.70
CA TYR A 155 -6.88 -18.86 45.13
C TYR A 155 -7.19 -17.41 45.56
N PRO A 156 -7.05 -16.99 46.83
CA PRO A 156 -7.25 -15.61 47.25
C PRO A 156 -6.51 -14.57 46.41
N ASN A 157 -5.29 -14.88 45.95
CA ASN A 157 -4.48 -13.95 45.17
C ASN A 157 -4.80 -13.96 43.66
N LEU A 158 -5.32 -15.07 43.09
CA LEU A 158 -5.67 -15.24 41.67
C LEU A 158 -6.89 -14.38 41.23
N THR A 159 -6.74 -13.06 41.27
CA THR A 159 -7.82 -12.05 41.21
C THR A 159 -8.02 -11.37 39.86
N GLY A 160 -7.04 -11.44 38.96
CA GLY A 160 -7.15 -10.89 37.60
C GLY A 160 -7.76 -11.86 36.60
N SER A 161 -7.87 -11.43 35.34
CA SER A 161 -8.39 -12.26 34.23
C SER A 161 -7.27 -13.07 33.57
N PRO A 162 -7.58 -14.22 32.94
CA PRO A 162 -6.64 -14.96 32.10
C PRO A 162 -5.98 -14.09 31.02
N GLY A 163 -4.64 -14.08 31.00
CA GLY A 163 -3.83 -13.26 30.09
C GLY A 163 -2.68 -13.99 29.38
N ALA A 164 -2.33 -15.21 29.81
CA ALA A 164 -1.36 -16.06 29.11
C ALA A 164 -1.55 -17.54 29.51
N PHE A 165 -1.05 -18.45 28.66
CA PHE A 165 -1.15 -19.91 28.83
C PHE A 165 0.23 -20.56 28.69
N ALA A 166 0.66 -21.31 29.69
CA ALA A 166 1.96 -22.00 29.68
C ALA A 166 1.81 -23.48 29.31
N PHE A 167 2.56 -23.90 28.29
CA PHE A 167 2.65 -25.27 27.80
C PHE A 167 4.05 -25.80 28.14
N SER A 168 4.30 -26.12 29.42
CA SER A 168 5.65 -26.46 29.90
C SER A 168 6.10 -27.89 29.56
N ALA A 169 5.17 -28.80 29.25
CA ALA A 169 5.51 -30.14 28.74
C ALA A 169 6.23 -30.06 27.39
N THR A 170 7.13 -31.01 27.14
CA THR A 170 7.82 -31.16 25.84
C THR A 170 6.87 -31.50 24.69
N GLN A 171 5.78 -32.20 24.98
CA GLN A 171 4.69 -32.45 24.05
C GLN A 171 3.36 -32.25 24.79
N PRO A 172 2.61 -31.16 24.55
CA PRO A 172 1.33 -30.92 25.22
C PRO A 172 0.20 -31.80 24.65
N GLY A 173 -0.86 -32.02 25.45
CA GLY A 173 -2.02 -32.82 25.03
C GLY A 173 -2.78 -32.22 23.84
N ALA A 174 -3.45 -33.07 23.07
CA ALA A 174 -4.24 -32.66 21.91
C ALA A 174 -5.68 -32.25 22.28
N ILE A 175 -6.31 -31.43 21.43
CA ILE A 175 -7.75 -31.14 21.44
C ILE A 175 -8.36 -31.68 20.14
N VAL A 176 -9.42 -32.48 20.25
CA VAL A 176 -10.22 -32.96 19.11
C VAL A 176 -11.65 -32.47 19.28
N ASN A 177 -12.23 -31.86 18.25
CA ASN A 177 -13.63 -31.45 18.20
C ASN A 177 -14.35 -32.06 17.00
N ALA A 178 -15.30 -32.94 17.28
CA ALA A 178 -16.25 -33.51 16.33
C ALA A 178 -17.69 -32.97 16.50
N GLY A 179 -17.94 -32.19 17.56
CA GLY A 179 -19.26 -31.66 17.90
C GLY A 179 -19.50 -30.23 17.41
N ASN A 180 -20.53 -29.59 17.97
CA ASN A 180 -20.93 -28.23 17.64
C ASN A 180 -20.64 -27.26 18.79
N LEU A 181 -19.47 -26.63 18.75
CA LEU A 181 -19.04 -25.66 19.76
C LEU A 181 -19.46 -24.25 19.30
N ALA A 182 -20.57 -23.77 19.86
CA ALA A 182 -21.14 -22.47 19.56
C ALA A 182 -21.24 -21.60 20.82
N VAL A 183 -20.82 -20.34 20.73
CA VAL A 183 -21.00 -19.33 21.78
C VAL A 183 -22.01 -18.26 21.37
N GLY A 184 -22.50 -17.47 22.34
CA GLY A 184 -23.44 -16.38 22.10
C GLY A 184 -22.89 -15.27 21.20
N GLN A 185 -23.78 -14.36 20.77
CA GLN A 185 -23.41 -13.24 19.91
C GLN A 185 -22.38 -12.34 20.61
N GLY A 186 -21.33 -11.96 19.88
CA GLY A 186 -20.22 -11.13 20.38
C GLY A 186 -19.28 -11.82 21.37
N GLN A 187 -19.45 -13.12 21.64
CA GLN A 187 -18.61 -13.89 22.56
C GLN A 187 -17.49 -14.63 21.83
N ASN A 188 -16.42 -14.98 22.55
CA ASN A 188 -15.23 -15.60 21.98
C ASN A 188 -15.16 -17.12 22.25
N LEU A 189 -14.54 -17.85 21.32
CA LEU A 189 -14.32 -19.29 21.37
C LEU A 189 -12.84 -19.60 21.14
N GLY A 190 -12.16 -20.11 22.17
CA GLY A 190 -10.73 -20.43 22.14
C GLY A 190 -10.42 -21.93 22.26
N LEU A 191 -9.57 -22.47 21.39
CA LEU A 191 -9.04 -23.85 21.47
C LEU A 191 -7.51 -23.81 21.44
N LEU A 192 -6.85 -24.08 22.57
CA LEU A 192 -5.39 -23.93 22.73
C LEU A 192 -4.75 -25.25 23.19
N GLY A 193 -4.20 -26.04 22.26
CA GLY A 193 -3.65 -27.38 22.53
C GLY A 193 -2.26 -27.61 21.94
N GLY A 194 -1.65 -28.78 22.20
CA GLY A 194 -0.41 -29.20 21.53
C GLY A 194 -0.62 -29.63 20.07
N THR A 195 -1.85 -30.00 19.73
CA THR A 195 -2.41 -30.23 18.39
C THR A 195 -3.90 -29.92 18.50
N VAL A 196 -4.51 -29.31 17.47
CA VAL A 196 -5.96 -29.07 17.48
C VAL A 196 -6.60 -29.56 16.19
N VAL A 197 -7.56 -30.48 16.30
CA VAL A 197 -8.32 -30.99 15.16
C VAL A 197 -9.80 -30.67 15.37
N SER A 198 -10.38 -29.81 14.54
CA SER A 198 -11.82 -29.51 14.56
C SER A 198 -12.49 -29.95 13.25
N THR A 199 -13.00 -31.18 13.27
CA THR A 199 -13.78 -31.77 12.18
C THR A 199 -15.27 -31.41 12.28
N GLY A 200 -15.75 -31.13 13.49
CA GLY A 200 -17.04 -30.51 13.79
C GLY A 200 -17.07 -28.99 13.56
N THR A 201 -18.10 -28.33 14.07
CA THR A 201 -18.38 -26.90 13.84
C THR A 201 -17.91 -26.01 14.99
N LEU A 202 -17.31 -24.86 14.63
CA LEU A 202 -16.95 -23.77 15.53
C LEU A 202 -17.75 -22.51 15.18
N SER A 203 -18.44 -21.91 16.15
CA SER A 203 -19.29 -20.74 15.91
C SER A 203 -19.16 -19.67 16.99
N ALA A 204 -18.81 -18.45 16.58
CA ALA A 204 -18.76 -17.26 17.42
C ALA A 204 -19.36 -16.03 16.69
N PRO A 205 -20.69 -15.95 16.51
CA PRO A 205 -21.33 -14.94 15.67
C PRO A 205 -21.03 -13.51 16.15
N GLY A 206 -20.33 -12.71 15.35
CA GLY A 206 -19.90 -11.36 15.72
C GLY A 206 -18.80 -11.28 16.79
N GLY A 207 -18.30 -12.42 17.29
CA GLY A 207 -17.16 -12.53 18.20
C GLY A 207 -15.92 -13.15 17.53
N GLN A 208 -14.97 -13.65 18.33
CA GLN A 208 -13.72 -14.21 17.81
C GLN A 208 -13.66 -15.74 17.96
N VAL A 209 -13.20 -16.45 16.93
CA VAL A 209 -12.65 -17.83 17.07
C VAL A 209 -11.13 -17.76 17.04
N ALA A 210 -10.46 -18.35 18.04
CA ALA A 210 -9.01 -18.49 18.05
C ALA A 210 -8.60 -19.95 18.27
N ILE A 211 -7.71 -20.45 17.41
CA ILE A 211 -7.17 -21.81 17.51
C ILE A 211 -5.64 -21.70 17.53
N ALA A 212 -4.99 -22.35 18.51
CA ALA A 212 -3.55 -22.45 18.57
C ALA A 212 -3.12 -23.90 18.77
N ALA A 213 -2.26 -24.40 17.88
CA ALA A 213 -1.46 -25.60 18.15
C ALA A 213 -0.08 -25.13 18.60
N VAL A 214 0.21 -25.33 19.88
CA VAL A 214 1.34 -24.73 20.59
C VAL A 214 2.48 -25.74 20.73
N PRO A 215 3.73 -25.41 20.37
CA PRO A 215 4.84 -26.31 20.62
C PRO A 215 5.09 -26.46 22.12
N GLY A 216 5.61 -27.59 22.56
CA GLY A 216 6.00 -27.78 23.95
C GLY A 216 7.07 -26.77 24.41
N GLN A 217 7.13 -26.55 25.72
CA GLN A 217 8.01 -25.56 26.36
C GLN A 217 7.79 -24.10 25.89
N ASN A 218 6.55 -23.73 25.54
CA ASN A 218 6.20 -22.38 25.12
C ASN A 218 5.10 -21.73 25.96
N LEU A 219 5.10 -20.41 25.98
CA LEU A 219 4.08 -19.53 26.51
C LEU A 219 3.27 -18.95 25.34
N VAL A 220 1.94 -18.95 25.44
CA VAL A 220 1.04 -18.16 24.59
C VAL A 220 0.60 -16.93 25.37
N ARG A 221 0.89 -15.73 24.87
CA ARG A 221 0.40 -14.47 25.47
C ARG A 221 -0.86 -13.99 24.75
N LEU A 222 -1.78 -13.39 25.51
CA LEU A 222 -2.90 -12.63 24.96
C LEU A 222 -2.51 -11.16 24.83
N SER A 223 -2.57 -10.62 23.61
CA SER A 223 -2.29 -9.19 23.34
C SER A 223 -3.19 -8.20 24.11
N GLN A 224 -4.36 -8.64 24.55
CA GLN A 224 -5.22 -7.95 25.50
C GLN A 224 -5.79 -8.98 26.50
N PRO A 225 -5.90 -8.69 27.81
CA PRO A 225 -6.51 -9.60 28.77
C PRO A 225 -7.93 -9.98 28.33
N GLY A 226 -8.20 -11.29 28.17
CA GLY A 226 -9.48 -11.80 27.67
C GLY A 226 -9.71 -11.74 26.15
N SER A 227 -8.75 -11.33 25.32
CA SER A 227 -8.89 -11.31 23.86
C SER A 227 -7.66 -11.85 23.11
N LEU A 228 -7.91 -12.69 22.10
CA LEU A 228 -6.91 -13.50 21.39
C LEU A 228 -6.47 -12.83 20.07
N LEU A 229 -6.36 -11.50 20.04
CA LEU A 229 -6.10 -10.71 18.80
C LEU A 229 -4.68 -10.86 18.23
N SER A 230 -3.73 -11.37 19.01
CA SER A 230 -2.40 -11.77 18.55
C SER A 230 -1.86 -12.81 19.54
N LEU A 231 -1.35 -13.91 18.99
CA LEU A 231 -0.76 -15.03 19.73
C LEU A 231 0.76 -14.92 19.58
N GLU A 232 1.45 -14.51 20.66
CA GLU A 232 2.91 -14.51 20.71
C GLU A 232 3.38 -15.82 21.37
N PHE A 233 4.19 -16.61 20.65
CA PHE A 233 4.88 -17.77 21.21
C PHE A 233 6.22 -17.33 21.81
N GLN A 234 6.39 -17.53 23.12
CA GLN A 234 7.65 -17.27 23.81
C GLN A 234 8.22 -18.58 24.40
N PRO A 235 9.45 -18.99 24.07
CA PRO A 235 10.11 -20.13 24.70
C PRO A 235 10.24 -19.95 26.22
N ILE A 236 9.85 -20.96 26.98
CA ILE A 236 10.00 -20.98 28.44
C ILE A 236 11.46 -21.33 28.75
N SER A 237 12.22 -20.34 29.26
CA SER A 237 13.55 -20.61 29.81
C SER A 237 13.41 -21.57 31.01
N ALA A 238 14.25 -22.62 31.05
CA ALA A 238 14.08 -23.81 31.89
C ALA A 238 14.11 -23.60 33.44
N SER A 239 14.11 -22.36 33.91
CA SER A 239 14.07 -21.99 35.32
C SER A 239 13.23 -20.71 35.51
N SER A 240 12.05 -20.83 36.12
CA SER A 240 11.38 -19.82 37.00
C SER A 240 9.85 -19.75 36.96
N LEU A 241 9.12 -20.53 36.14
CA LEU A 241 7.65 -20.56 36.26
C LEU A 241 7.23 -21.36 37.50
N PRO A 242 6.41 -20.80 38.42
CA PRO A 242 5.92 -21.49 39.61
C PRO A 242 4.71 -22.37 39.27
N ILE A 243 4.90 -23.30 38.32
CA ILE A 243 3.88 -24.27 37.89
C ILE A 243 4.50 -25.67 37.89
N SER A 244 3.70 -26.66 38.27
CA SER A 244 4.16 -28.03 38.51
C SER A 244 4.48 -28.76 37.19
N PRO A 245 5.54 -29.59 37.15
CA PRO A 245 5.87 -30.38 35.98
C PRO A 245 4.81 -31.46 35.72
N LEU A 246 4.40 -31.59 34.46
CA LEU A 246 3.40 -32.57 34.03
C LEU A 246 3.98 -33.99 33.89
N PRO A 247 3.17 -35.04 34.13
CA PRO A 247 3.34 -36.34 33.49
C PRO A 247 3.25 -36.22 31.96
N THR A 248 3.84 -37.15 31.21
CA THR A 248 3.67 -37.20 29.75
C THR A 248 2.19 -37.38 29.39
N PRO A 249 1.55 -36.45 28.66
CA PRO A 249 0.14 -36.56 28.29
C PRO A 249 -0.08 -37.59 27.17
N TYR A 250 -1.35 -37.91 26.91
CA TYR A 250 -1.71 -38.89 25.89
C TYR A 250 -1.43 -38.34 24.48
N SER A 251 -0.74 -39.14 23.66
CA SER A 251 -0.57 -38.83 22.23
C SER A 251 -1.91 -38.94 21.48
N LEU A 252 -2.06 -38.23 20.35
CA LEU A 252 -3.29 -38.24 19.56
C LEU A 252 -3.78 -39.66 19.16
N PRO A 253 -2.91 -40.63 18.75
CA PRO A 253 -3.33 -42.01 18.54
C PRO A 253 -3.92 -42.68 19.80
N GLN A 254 -3.31 -42.46 20.97
CA GLN A 254 -3.79 -43.02 22.24
C GLN A 254 -5.09 -42.38 22.70
N LEU A 255 -5.25 -41.07 22.47
CA LEU A 255 -6.47 -40.32 22.75
C LEU A 255 -7.65 -40.86 21.92
N LEU A 256 -7.44 -41.06 20.62
CA LEU A 256 -8.46 -41.58 19.71
C LEU A 256 -8.82 -43.05 20.02
N THR A 257 -7.82 -43.92 20.15
CA THR A 257 -8.03 -45.37 20.40
C THR A 257 -8.50 -45.71 21.81
N GLY A 258 -8.18 -44.86 22.80
CA GLY A 258 -8.69 -44.99 24.17
C GLY A 258 -10.12 -44.50 24.36
N SER A 259 -10.70 -43.84 23.35
CA SER A 259 -12.08 -43.39 23.34
C SER A 259 -12.96 -44.36 22.53
N ASN A 260 -14.19 -44.60 22.98
CA ASN A 260 -15.18 -45.35 22.19
C ASN A 260 -15.70 -44.58 20.94
N LEU A 261 -15.02 -43.48 20.56
CA LEU A 261 -15.38 -42.55 19.48
C LEU A 261 -14.46 -42.69 18.25
N GLY A 262 -13.60 -43.71 18.17
CA GLY A 262 -12.49 -43.82 17.21
C GLY A 262 -12.81 -43.77 15.71
N ASN A 263 -14.09 -43.78 15.31
CA ASN A 263 -14.54 -43.53 13.92
C ASN A 263 -15.44 -42.28 13.77
N ALA A 264 -15.90 -41.69 14.87
CA ALA A 264 -16.88 -40.60 14.89
C ALA A 264 -16.24 -39.20 14.95
N THR A 265 -14.91 -39.13 14.86
CA THR A 265 -14.14 -37.88 14.92
C THR A 265 -13.63 -37.42 13.55
N GLY A 266 -13.91 -38.17 12.48
CA GLY A 266 -13.38 -37.88 11.15
C GLY A 266 -11.88 -38.16 10.98
N LEU A 267 -11.25 -38.76 12.00
CA LEU A 267 -9.86 -39.22 11.98
C LEU A 267 -9.81 -40.74 12.01
N THR A 268 -8.76 -41.32 11.43
CA THR A 268 -8.42 -42.74 11.57
C THR A 268 -7.01 -42.90 12.12
N VAL A 269 -6.78 -43.99 12.86
CA VAL A 269 -5.45 -44.39 13.35
C VAL A 269 -5.00 -45.62 12.58
N ASN A 270 -3.97 -45.46 11.76
CA ASN A 270 -3.42 -46.53 10.94
C ASN A 270 -2.69 -47.58 11.80
N PRO A 271 -2.52 -48.83 11.30
CA PRO A 271 -1.81 -49.89 12.02
C PRO A 271 -0.35 -49.56 12.40
N ASN A 272 0.26 -48.57 11.75
CA ASN A 272 1.61 -48.06 12.05
C ASN A 272 1.63 -46.95 13.12
N GLY A 273 0.48 -46.61 13.71
CA GLY A 273 0.33 -45.56 14.72
C GLY A 273 0.20 -44.12 14.19
N THR A 274 0.22 -43.90 12.87
CA THR A 274 -0.05 -42.56 12.29
C THR A 274 -1.54 -42.22 12.33
N VAL A 275 -1.87 -40.94 12.54
CA VAL A 275 -3.24 -40.42 12.46
C VAL A 275 -3.45 -39.77 11.10
N GLN A 276 -4.57 -40.05 10.45
CA GLN A 276 -4.93 -39.46 9.16
C GLN A 276 -6.36 -38.93 9.16
N LEU A 277 -6.60 -37.89 8.37
CA LEU A 277 -7.92 -37.39 8.06
C LEU A 277 -8.64 -38.37 7.12
N ILE A 278 -9.88 -38.71 7.44
CA ILE A 278 -10.71 -39.56 6.58
C ILE A 278 -10.97 -38.83 5.24
N GLY A 279 -11.10 -39.61 4.16
CA GLY A 279 -11.33 -39.10 2.80
C GLY A 279 -10.07 -38.58 2.08
N SER A 280 -9.25 -37.75 2.74
CA SER A 280 -8.06 -37.13 2.11
C SER A 280 -6.75 -37.87 2.36
N GLY A 281 -6.65 -38.68 3.43
CA GLY A 281 -5.41 -39.39 3.80
C GLY A 281 -4.28 -38.48 4.33
N ILE A 282 -4.54 -37.19 4.52
CA ILE A 282 -3.57 -36.22 5.07
C ILE A 282 -3.21 -36.66 6.49
N THR A 283 -1.92 -36.75 6.78
CA THR A 283 -1.40 -37.18 8.08
C THR A 283 -1.37 -36.03 9.06
N VAL A 284 -1.88 -36.23 10.27
CA VAL A 284 -1.93 -35.24 11.35
C VAL A 284 -0.82 -35.52 12.36
N GLN A 285 0.00 -34.51 12.65
CA GLN A 285 1.16 -34.58 13.53
C GLN A 285 1.00 -33.71 14.78
N SER A 286 1.96 -33.83 15.69
CA SER A 286 2.06 -32.91 16.84
C SER A 286 2.28 -31.48 16.34
N GLY A 287 1.57 -30.49 16.87
CA GLY A 287 1.72 -29.08 16.45
C GLY A 287 0.89 -28.66 15.24
N ASP A 288 0.12 -29.57 14.62
CA ASP A 288 -0.78 -29.24 13.52
C ASP A 288 -2.12 -28.66 14.00
N ILE A 289 -2.75 -27.85 13.14
CA ILE A 289 -4.18 -27.55 13.19
C ILE A 289 -4.86 -28.20 11.98
N VAL A 290 -5.98 -28.88 12.23
CA VAL A 290 -6.94 -29.27 11.17
C VAL A 290 -8.27 -28.58 11.46
N THR A 291 -8.89 -27.95 10.47
CA THR A 291 -10.21 -27.34 10.62
C THR A 291 -11.06 -27.54 9.37
N SER A 292 -12.38 -27.64 9.55
CA SER A 292 -13.32 -27.79 8.44
C SER A 292 -14.49 -26.82 8.48
N HIS A 293 -15.02 -26.47 9.65
CA HIS A 293 -16.15 -25.54 9.75
C HIS A 293 -15.94 -24.47 10.80
N LEU A 294 -15.99 -23.21 10.37
CA LEU A 294 -15.83 -22.05 11.24
C LEU A 294 -16.73 -20.90 10.75
N THR A 295 -17.52 -20.33 11.65
CA THR A 295 -18.26 -19.08 11.43
C THR A 295 -17.98 -18.11 12.57
N ALA A 296 -17.45 -16.92 12.28
CA ALA A 296 -17.11 -15.94 13.33
C ALA A 296 -17.31 -14.48 12.92
N GLY A 297 -17.22 -13.56 13.88
CA GLY A 297 -16.95 -12.15 13.59
C GLY A 297 -15.54 -11.97 13.02
N THR A 298 -14.53 -12.52 13.70
CA THR A 298 -13.14 -12.61 13.23
C THR A 298 -12.54 -13.96 13.63
N ALA A 299 -11.48 -14.42 12.95
CA ALA A 299 -10.80 -15.63 13.37
C ALA A 299 -9.28 -15.61 13.16
N THR A 300 -8.57 -16.36 14.00
CA THR A 300 -7.11 -16.53 13.91
C THR A 300 -6.71 -17.96 14.28
N LEU A 301 -6.08 -18.65 13.34
CA LEU A 301 -5.60 -20.02 13.49
C LEU A 301 -4.08 -19.99 13.39
N ALA A 302 -3.37 -20.46 14.43
CA ALA A 302 -1.91 -20.44 14.50
C ALA A 302 -1.36 -21.83 14.82
N ALA A 303 -0.89 -22.54 13.79
CA ALA A 303 -0.28 -23.86 13.92
C ALA A 303 1.24 -23.76 14.10
N ALA A 304 1.79 -24.49 15.06
CA ALA A 304 3.24 -24.66 15.19
C ALA A 304 3.88 -25.36 13.98
N ASN A 305 3.16 -26.31 13.39
CA ASN A 305 3.58 -27.04 12.19
C ASN A 305 2.64 -26.70 11.02
N ASN A 306 1.71 -27.58 10.64
CA ASN A 306 0.85 -27.40 9.47
C ASN A 306 -0.54 -26.92 9.85
N LEU A 307 -1.16 -26.12 8.97
CA LEU A 307 -2.57 -25.77 9.05
C LEU A 307 -3.30 -26.38 7.85
N THR A 308 -4.15 -27.37 8.10
CA THR A 308 -4.90 -28.08 7.06
C THR A 308 -6.38 -27.66 7.06
N ILE A 309 -6.86 -27.22 5.89
CA ILE A 309 -8.28 -26.98 5.62
C ILE A 309 -8.73 -27.99 4.56
N ALA A 310 -9.57 -28.94 4.96
CA ALA A 310 -10.05 -30.00 4.07
C ALA A 310 -11.44 -30.53 4.51
N PRO A 311 -12.26 -31.02 3.58
CA PRO A 311 -13.41 -31.87 3.89
C PRO A 311 -12.96 -33.15 4.59
N VAL A 312 -13.72 -33.58 5.60
CA VAL A 312 -13.40 -34.74 6.46
C VAL A 312 -14.25 -35.97 6.12
N GLU A 313 -15.45 -35.72 5.64
CA GLU A 313 -16.41 -36.74 5.22
C GLU A 313 -17.09 -36.27 3.93
N THR A 314 -17.68 -37.20 3.17
CA THR A 314 -18.32 -36.94 1.87
C THR A 314 -19.59 -36.08 1.94
N ARG A 315 -19.93 -35.53 3.11
CA ARG A 315 -21.23 -34.89 3.42
C ARG A 315 -21.14 -33.42 3.80
N LEU A 316 -19.96 -32.89 4.10
CA LEU A 316 -19.80 -31.53 4.60
C LEU A 316 -18.71 -30.78 3.83
N ILE A 317 -19.01 -29.54 3.45
CA ILE A 317 -18.09 -28.60 2.80
C ILE A 317 -16.99 -28.16 3.78
N ALA A 318 -15.79 -27.84 3.33
CA ALA A 318 -14.85 -27.13 4.20
C ALA A 318 -15.14 -25.63 4.10
N SER A 319 -15.69 -25.02 5.15
CA SER A 319 -16.18 -23.64 5.13
C SER A 319 -15.67 -22.83 6.32
N LEU A 320 -14.76 -21.89 6.05
CA LEU A 320 -14.31 -20.87 7.00
C LEU A 320 -14.87 -19.51 6.57
N GLN A 321 -15.74 -18.92 7.39
CA GLN A 321 -16.42 -17.65 7.09
C GLN A 321 -16.29 -16.66 8.26
N THR A 322 -15.84 -15.43 7.97
CA THR A 322 -15.78 -14.34 8.95
C THR A 322 -16.42 -13.06 8.41
N THR A 323 -17.10 -12.27 9.26
CA THR A 323 -17.63 -10.95 8.84
C THR A 323 -16.56 -9.86 8.82
N GLY A 324 -15.47 -10.06 9.55
CA GLY A 324 -14.24 -9.27 9.52
C GLY A 324 -13.04 -10.12 9.08
N ASN A 325 -11.88 -9.90 9.69
CA ASN A 325 -10.62 -10.53 9.26
C ASN A 325 -10.52 -12.04 9.57
N LEU A 326 -9.83 -12.75 8.69
CA LEU A 326 -9.46 -14.16 8.85
C LEU A 326 -7.93 -14.32 8.69
N ASN A 327 -7.29 -14.85 9.73
CA ASN A 327 -5.86 -15.09 9.76
C ASN A 327 -5.56 -16.60 9.85
N LEU A 328 -4.77 -17.10 8.90
CA LEU A 328 -4.41 -18.51 8.77
C LEU A 328 -2.88 -18.62 8.79
N PHE A 329 -2.30 -19.07 9.92
CA PHE A 329 -0.85 -19.07 10.15
C PHE A 329 -0.33 -20.49 10.44
N ALA A 330 0.82 -20.85 9.86
CA ALA A 330 1.49 -22.13 10.04
C ALA A 330 3.02 -21.97 10.06
N GLY A 331 3.70 -22.54 11.06
CA GLY A 331 5.17 -22.57 11.12
C GLY A 331 5.85 -23.46 10.07
N ASN A 332 5.08 -24.31 9.37
CA ASN A 332 5.48 -25.02 8.17
C ASN A 332 4.61 -24.60 6.98
N THR A 333 3.51 -25.31 6.73
CA THR A 333 2.73 -25.18 5.50
C THR A 333 1.25 -24.99 5.80
N VAL A 334 0.61 -24.02 5.15
CA VAL A 334 -0.85 -23.98 5.03
C VAL A 334 -1.25 -24.86 3.86
N GLN A 335 -1.98 -25.93 4.12
CA GLN A 335 -2.48 -26.87 3.12
C GLN A 335 -3.99 -26.73 2.98
N VAL A 336 -4.47 -26.51 1.76
CA VAL A 336 -5.90 -26.50 1.45
C VAL A 336 -6.20 -27.55 0.38
N ARG A 337 -7.22 -28.36 0.64
CA ARG A 337 -7.63 -29.46 -0.25
C ARG A 337 -9.12 -29.48 -0.45
N ASP A 338 -9.52 -29.26 -1.70
CA ASP A 338 -10.87 -29.52 -2.18
C ASP A 338 -11.04 -30.99 -2.58
N SER A 339 -12.28 -31.45 -2.60
CA SER A 339 -12.64 -32.80 -3.04
C SER A 339 -13.42 -32.74 -4.36
N VAL A 340 -13.68 -33.89 -5.00
CA VAL A 340 -14.51 -33.94 -6.21
C VAL A 340 -16.03 -33.87 -5.94
N THR A 341 -16.45 -33.82 -4.67
CA THR A 341 -17.88 -33.88 -4.26
C THR A 341 -18.32 -32.80 -3.28
N GLN A 342 -17.39 -32.14 -2.60
CA GLN A 342 -17.65 -31.12 -1.57
C GLN A 342 -16.62 -29.99 -1.71
N PRO A 343 -17.03 -28.73 -1.96
CA PRO A 343 -16.13 -27.58 -2.10
C PRO A 343 -15.38 -27.21 -0.80
N VAL A 344 -14.27 -26.47 -0.99
CA VAL A 344 -13.69 -25.58 0.03
C VAL A 344 -14.17 -24.15 -0.21
N VAL A 345 -14.47 -23.43 0.87
CA VAL A 345 -14.84 -22.02 0.89
C VAL A 345 -14.11 -21.33 2.05
N VAL A 346 -13.34 -20.28 1.74
CA VAL A 346 -12.59 -19.45 2.69
C VAL A 346 -12.94 -18.00 2.41
N GLN A 347 -13.78 -17.40 3.25
CA GLN A 347 -14.33 -16.06 3.05
C GLN A 347 -14.12 -15.17 4.27
N ALA A 348 -13.57 -13.98 4.03
CA ALA A 348 -13.43 -12.91 5.03
C ALA A 348 -14.15 -11.65 4.55
N GLY A 349 -15.03 -11.08 5.38
CA GLY A 349 -15.61 -9.76 5.11
C GLY A 349 -14.60 -8.62 5.27
N GLY A 350 -13.52 -8.85 6.04
CA GLY A 350 -12.35 -7.99 6.12
C GLY A 350 -11.15 -8.55 5.35
N ASP A 351 -9.94 -8.34 5.87
CA ASP A 351 -8.71 -8.87 5.28
C ASP A 351 -8.59 -10.40 5.47
N LEU A 352 -8.02 -11.09 4.46
CA LEU A 352 -7.64 -12.49 4.51
C LEU A 352 -6.11 -12.62 4.44
N THR A 353 -5.49 -13.09 5.52
CA THR A 353 -4.04 -13.35 5.55
C THR A 353 -3.79 -14.85 5.67
N ILE A 354 -2.99 -15.39 4.74
CA ILE A 354 -2.51 -16.78 4.75
C ILE A 354 -0.99 -16.76 4.83
N GLN A 355 -0.42 -17.30 5.90
CA GLN A 355 1.03 -17.42 6.08
C GLN A 355 1.40 -18.87 6.39
N GLY A 356 2.31 -19.44 5.61
CA GLY A 356 2.99 -20.68 5.95
C GLY A 356 4.49 -20.46 5.80
N ASP A 357 5.25 -20.48 6.89
CA ASP A 357 6.64 -20.01 6.89
C ASP A 357 7.54 -20.79 5.91
N ARG A 358 7.21 -22.06 5.64
CA ARG A 358 7.91 -22.96 4.69
C ARG A 358 7.11 -23.30 3.43
N GLY A 359 5.87 -22.86 3.31
CA GLY A 359 5.12 -22.96 2.06
C GLY A 359 3.61 -22.72 2.20
N ILE A 360 2.95 -22.52 1.09
CA ILE A 360 1.49 -22.50 0.97
C ILE A 360 1.12 -23.43 -0.18
N ASP A 361 0.19 -24.34 0.05
CA ASP A 361 -0.17 -25.39 -0.88
C ASP A 361 -1.70 -25.48 -0.96
N ILE A 362 -2.26 -24.79 -1.96
CA ILE A 362 -3.71 -24.69 -2.18
C ILE A 362 -4.05 -25.47 -3.44
N LEU A 363 -4.90 -26.50 -3.30
CA LEU A 363 -5.51 -27.23 -4.40
C LEU A 363 -7.03 -27.22 -4.24
N ALA A 364 -7.69 -26.30 -4.94
CA ALA A 364 -9.13 -26.03 -4.82
C ALA A 364 -9.79 -25.68 -6.16
N LEU A 365 -9.69 -26.59 -7.14
CA LEU A 365 -10.21 -26.41 -8.50
C LEU A 365 -11.41 -27.28 -8.88
N ASN A 366 -11.90 -28.16 -8.01
CA ASN A 366 -13.01 -29.05 -8.38
C ASN A 366 -14.36 -28.30 -8.49
N HIS A 367 -14.47 -27.11 -7.91
CA HIS A 367 -15.72 -26.34 -7.80
C HIS A 367 -15.59 -24.86 -8.22
N LEU A 368 -14.93 -24.61 -9.36
CA LEU A 368 -14.58 -23.27 -9.89
C LEU A 368 -15.66 -22.17 -9.87
N PRO A 369 -16.97 -22.44 -10.09
CA PRO A 369 -18.00 -21.39 -10.05
C PRO A 369 -18.10 -20.65 -8.70
N THR A 370 -17.57 -21.22 -7.62
CA THR A 370 -17.76 -20.71 -6.25
C THR A 370 -16.75 -19.64 -5.82
N LYS A 371 -15.64 -19.44 -6.56
CA LYS A 371 -14.46 -18.63 -6.15
C LYS A 371 -14.02 -18.95 -4.71
N PRO A 372 -13.25 -20.03 -4.48
CA PRO A 372 -13.04 -20.59 -3.15
C PRO A 372 -12.47 -19.63 -2.11
N PHE A 373 -11.62 -18.68 -2.51
CA PHE A 373 -11.00 -17.70 -1.61
C PHE A 373 -11.49 -16.29 -1.87
N GLN A 374 -12.10 -15.65 -0.87
CA GLN A 374 -12.67 -14.31 -1.00
C GLN A 374 -12.33 -13.43 0.20
N SER A 375 -11.97 -12.18 -0.06
CA SER A 375 -11.76 -11.14 0.95
C SER A 375 -12.51 -9.86 0.56
N GLY A 376 -13.26 -9.27 1.49
CA GLY A 376 -13.83 -7.93 1.34
C GLY A 376 -12.77 -6.83 1.43
N GLY A 377 -11.70 -7.10 2.18
CA GLY A 377 -10.48 -6.28 2.25
C GLY A 377 -9.36 -6.81 1.36
N ASN A 378 -8.14 -6.76 1.88
CA ASN A 378 -6.93 -7.24 1.21
C ASN A 378 -6.76 -8.76 1.40
N LEU A 379 -6.25 -9.43 0.35
CA LEU A 379 -5.84 -10.82 0.43
C LEU A 379 -4.31 -10.89 0.31
N THR A 380 -3.65 -11.45 1.32
CA THR A 380 -2.17 -11.61 1.31
C THR A 380 -1.77 -13.05 1.56
N LEU A 381 -0.91 -13.59 0.68
CA LEU A 381 -0.19 -14.85 0.89
C LEU A 381 1.25 -14.56 1.33
N ILE A 382 1.76 -15.25 2.35
CA ILE A 382 3.08 -14.99 2.94
C ILE A 382 3.86 -16.31 3.13
N SER A 383 5.03 -16.43 2.52
CA SER A 383 5.95 -17.57 2.73
C SER A 383 7.38 -17.24 2.28
N ASP A 384 8.37 -17.83 2.96
CA ASP A 384 9.75 -17.91 2.46
C ASP A 384 10.01 -19.23 1.68
N GLY A 385 8.99 -20.09 1.56
CA GLY A 385 9.04 -21.34 0.81
C GLY A 385 8.15 -21.33 -0.44
N VAL A 386 7.80 -22.52 -0.94
CA VAL A 386 7.02 -22.68 -2.17
C VAL A 386 5.55 -22.30 -1.93
N ILE A 387 5.00 -21.46 -2.81
CA ILE A 387 3.60 -21.07 -2.83
C ILE A 387 2.96 -21.66 -4.10
N SER A 388 2.13 -22.70 -3.97
CA SER A 388 1.29 -23.27 -5.04
C SER A 388 -0.15 -22.79 -4.86
N THR A 389 -0.75 -22.21 -5.90
CA THR A 389 -2.06 -21.55 -5.79
C THR A 389 -3.07 -22.02 -6.84
N ASP A 390 -3.35 -23.32 -6.86
CA ASP A 390 -4.32 -23.92 -7.76
C ASP A 390 -5.76 -23.61 -7.27
N THR A 391 -6.22 -22.37 -7.48
CA THR A 391 -7.57 -21.87 -7.13
C THR A 391 -7.94 -20.52 -7.78
N HIS A 392 -9.21 -20.12 -7.66
CA HIS A 392 -9.67 -18.77 -7.99
C HIS A 392 -9.76 -17.87 -6.75
N PHE A 393 -9.25 -16.64 -6.86
CA PHE A 393 -9.24 -15.64 -5.77
C PHE A 393 -10.11 -14.42 -6.08
N ALA A 394 -10.73 -13.86 -5.04
CA ALA A 394 -11.36 -12.55 -5.05
C ALA A 394 -10.89 -11.68 -3.87
N ALA A 395 -10.52 -10.43 -4.14
CA ALA A 395 -10.18 -9.43 -3.11
C ALA A 395 -10.87 -8.09 -3.42
N GLY A 396 -11.58 -7.51 -2.46
CA GLY A 396 -12.18 -6.18 -2.59
C GLY A 396 -11.14 -5.04 -2.50
N GLY A 397 -10.07 -5.26 -1.74
CA GLY A 397 -8.87 -4.45 -1.68
C GLY A 397 -7.76 -4.99 -2.58
N ASN A 398 -6.52 -4.96 -2.08
CA ASN A 398 -5.34 -5.39 -2.84
C ASN A 398 -5.10 -6.91 -2.72
N PHE A 399 -4.44 -7.49 -3.70
CA PHE A 399 -3.88 -8.85 -3.64
C PHE A 399 -2.35 -8.78 -3.64
N ALA A 400 -1.69 -9.48 -2.72
CA ALA A 400 -0.23 -9.52 -2.67
C ALA A 400 0.33 -10.89 -2.25
N ILE A 401 1.45 -11.26 -2.84
CA ILE A 401 2.28 -12.40 -2.39
C ILE A 401 3.59 -11.84 -1.83
N ARG A 402 4.00 -12.32 -0.63
CA ARG A 402 5.16 -11.80 0.09
C ARG A 402 6.01 -12.90 0.72
N THR A 403 7.29 -12.57 0.92
CA THR A 403 8.17 -13.24 1.88
C THR A 403 7.84 -12.82 3.31
N LEU A 404 8.31 -13.56 4.31
CA LEU A 404 8.25 -13.18 5.73
C LEU A 404 8.95 -11.85 6.00
N SER A 405 9.98 -11.53 5.21
CA SER A 405 10.67 -10.23 5.23
C SER A 405 9.88 -9.06 4.61
N GLY A 406 8.70 -9.34 4.04
CA GLY A 406 7.81 -8.35 3.43
C GLY A 406 8.12 -7.99 1.97
N GLN A 407 9.24 -8.48 1.41
CA GLN A 407 9.53 -8.40 -0.03
C GLN A 407 8.48 -9.18 -0.83
N THR A 408 8.33 -8.85 -2.11
CA THR A 408 7.43 -9.58 -3.02
C THR A 408 7.84 -11.05 -3.11
N GLY A 409 6.87 -11.96 -3.05
CA GLY A 409 7.09 -13.41 -3.10
C GLY A 409 6.69 -14.02 -4.44
N ASN A 410 7.39 -15.08 -4.82
CA ASN A 410 7.14 -15.85 -6.04
C ASN A 410 6.06 -16.91 -5.80
N PHE A 411 5.41 -17.39 -6.86
CA PHE A 411 4.43 -18.47 -6.78
C PHE A 411 4.39 -19.32 -8.04
N LEU A 412 3.82 -20.51 -7.93
CA LEU A 412 3.58 -21.42 -9.05
C LEU A 412 2.14 -21.92 -9.04
N SER A 413 1.72 -22.49 -10.16
CA SER A 413 0.41 -23.12 -10.29
C SER A 413 0.49 -24.24 -11.34
N LEU A 414 0.15 -25.47 -10.97
CA LEU A 414 0.15 -26.61 -11.90
C LEU A 414 -1.05 -26.55 -12.84
N TYR A 415 -2.10 -25.87 -12.39
CA TYR A 415 -3.32 -25.53 -13.10
C TYR A 415 -3.53 -24.02 -13.08
N ASP A 416 -4.64 -23.53 -13.63
CA ASP A 416 -4.82 -22.11 -13.91
C ASP A 416 -5.42 -21.32 -12.72
N PRO A 417 -4.73 -20.28 -12.21
CA PRO A 417 -5.26 -19.38 -11.20
C PRO A 417 -5.90 -18.16 -11.86
N ILE A 418 -7.08 -17.77 -11.34
CA ILE A 418 -7.80 -16.56 -11.77
C ILE A 418 -7.92 -15.59 -10.59
N PHE A 419 -7.51 -14.34 -10.80
CA PHE A 419 -7.53 -13.29 -9.78
C PHE A 419 -8.52 -12.17 -10.15
N THR A 420 -9.47 -11.89 -9.26
CA THR A 420 -10.35 -10.71 -9.32
C THR A 420 -10.03 -9.77 -8.16
N VAL A 421 -9.52 -8.58 -8.42
CA VAL A 421 -8.96 -7.67 -7.40
C VAL A 421 -9.55 -6.27 -7.56
N GLY A 422 -10.04 -5.66 -6.48
CA GLY A 422 -10.58 -4.29 -6.50
C GLY A 422 -9.49 -3.21 -6.47
N GLY A 423 -8.37 -3.49 -5.79
CA GLY A 423 -7.18 -2.63 -5.71
C GLY A 423 -6.02 -3.10 -6.59
N ASP A 424 -4.80 -2.93 -6.08
CA ASP A 424 -3.57 -3.35 -6.74
C ASP A 424 -3.33 -4.87 -6.62
N PHE A 425 -2.74 -5.49 -7.65
CA PHE A 425 -2.20 -6.86 -7.64
C PHE A 425 -0.67 -6.81 -7.70
N ALA A 426 0.03 -7.43 -6.75
CA ALA A 426 1.49 -7.39 -6.68
C ALA A 426 2.11 -8.76 -6.31
N VAL A 427 2.84 -9.36 -7.24
CA VAL A 427 3.48 -10.68 -7.12
C VAL A 427 4.92 -10.66 -7.65
N GLY A 428 5.72 -11.65 -7.27
CA GLY A 428 7.06 -11.86 -7.77
C GLY A 428 7.05 -12.64 -9.08
N ASP A 429 8.00 -13.56 -9.24
CA ASP A 429 8.03 -14.46 -10.39
C ASP A 429 6.86 -15.46 -10.35
N TYR A 430 6.36 -15.82 -11.54
CA TYR A 430 5.33 -16.83 -11.76
C TYR A 430 5.83 -17.94 -12.68
N THR A 431 5.48 -19.19 -12.37
CA THR A 431 5.64 -20.32 -13.28
C THR A 431 4.43 -21.24 -13.19
N GLY A 432 3.72 -21.45 -14.28
CA GLY A 432 2.52 -22.28 -14.24
C GLY A 432 1.74 -22.32 -15.55
N ALA A 433 0.63 -23.06 -15.54
CA ALA A 433 -0.15 -23.40 -16.74
C ALA A 433 -0.48 -22.18 -17.61
N SER A 434 -1.41 -21.31 -17.19
CA SER A 434 -1.70 -19.97 -17.73
C SER A 434 -1.95 -18.99 -16.57
N LEU A 435 -2.25 -17.71 -16.84
CA LEU A 435 -2.55 -16.72 -15.78
C LEU A 435 -3.50 -15.62 -16.25
N GLN A 436 -4.60 -15.43 -15.51
CA GLN A 436 -5.54 -14.32 -15.72
C GLN A 436 -5.70 -13.45 -14.46
N VAL A 437 -5.46 -12.14 -14.63
CA VAL A 437 -5.63 -11.14 -13.57
C VAL A 437 -6.52 -10.00 -14.06
N THR A 438 -7.54 -9.66 -13.28
CA THR A 438 -8.31 -8.42 -13.44
C THR A 438 -8.23 -7.62 -12.13
N ALA A 439 -7.62 -6.43 -12.20
CA ALA A 439 -7.36 -5.55 -11.07
C ALA A 439 -7.93 -4.14 -11.32
N GLY A 440 -8.64 -3.57 -10.33
CA GLY A 440 -9.11 -2.18 -10.39
C GLY A 440 -7.98 -1.15 -10.25
N GLY A 441 -6.87 -1.54 -9.60
CA GLY A 441 -5.64 -0.76 -9.49
C GLY A 441 -4.56 -1.18 -10.48
N ASN A 442 -3.30 -1.13 -10.03
CA ASN A 442 -2.12 -1.49 -10.80
C ASN A 442 -1.84 -3.00 -10.73
N ILE A 443 -1.14 -3.54 -11.73
CA ILE A 443 -0.64 -4.92 -11.75
C ILE A 443 0.89 -4.89 -11.78
N THR A 444 1.54 -5.56 -10.83
CA THR A 444 3.02 -5.71 -10.78
C THR A 444 3.40 -7.19 -10.72
N TYR A 445 4.36 -7.60 -11.55
CA TYR A 445 4.87 -8.99 -11.61
C TYR A 445 6.40 -9.05 -11.83
N GLY A 446 6.99 -10.20 -11.51
CA GLY A 446 8.40 -10.55 -11.74
C GLY A 446 8.66 -11.07 -13.15
N THR A 447 9.34 -12.21 -13.24
CA THR A 447 9.51 -13.06 -14.43
C THR A 447 8.31 -13.99 -14.59
N VAL A 448 7.90 -14.32 -15.81
CA VAL A 448 6.73 -15.17 -16.09
C VAL A 448 7.10 -16.28 -17.06
N VAL A 449 6.87 -17.52 -16.66
CA VAL A 449 7.02 -18.71 -17.51
C VAL A 449 5.67 -19.44 -17.58
N ILE A 450 5.07 -19.47 -18.77
CA ILE A 450 3.76 -20.08 -19.00
C ILE A 450 3.97 -21.50 -19.57
N THR A 451 3.50 -22.54 -18.88
CA THR A 451 3.94 -23.94 -19.10
C THR A 451 2.87 -24.88 -19.66
N ALA A 452 1.60 -24.48 -19.80
CA ALA A 452 0.55 -25.35 -20.34
C ALA A 452 -0.66 -24.57 -20.91
N ILE A 453 -1.58 -25.28 -21.56
CA ILE A 453 -2.83 -24.71 -22.07
C ILE A 453 -3.90 -24.73 -20.97
N ASP A 454 -4.65 -23.64 -20.80
CA ASP A 454 -5.87 -23.59 -19.98
C ASP A 454 -7.09 -24.02 -20.83
N PRO A 455 -7.67 -25.22 -20.62
CA PRO A 455 -8.82 -25.68 -21.40
C PRO A 455 -10.13 -24.92 -21.12
N ALA A 456 -10.22 -24.13 -20.05
CA ALA A 456 -11.38 -23.32 -19.70
C ALA A 456 -11.32 -21.88 -20.25
N ILE A 457 -10.13 -21.28 -20.36
CA ILE A 457 -9.93 -19.96 -20.98
C ILE A 457 -9.71 -20.08 -22.49
N ASN A 458 -8.78 -20.92 -22.94
CA ASN A 458 -8.50 -21.14 -24.35
C ASN A 458 -7.97 -22.56 -24.59
N PRO A 459 -8.81 -23.52 -25.03
CA PRO A 459 -8.42 -24.93 -25.18
C PRO A 459 -7.42 -25.22 -26.31
N THR A 460 -6.85 -24.20 -26.93
CA THR A 460 -5.88 -24.33 -28.02
C THR A 460 -4.52 -23.70 -27.74
N ASN A 461 -4.41 -22.78 -26.77
CA ASN A 461 -3.20 -21.98 -26.58
C ASN A 461 -2.96 -21.57 -25.11
N PRO A 462 -1.70 -21.56 -24.63
CA PRO A 462 -1.34 -20.95 -23.35
C PRO A 462 -1.67 -19.45 -23.35
N ALA A 463 -2.02 -18.89 -22.18
CA ALA A 463 -2.47 -17.50 -22.08
C ALA A 463 -1.90 -16.74 -20.87
N PHE A 464 -1.50 -15.49 -21.09
CA PHE A 464 -1.19 -14.52 -20.03
C PHE A 464 -1.97 -13.22 -20.25
N ILE A 465 -3.03 -13.03 -19.46
CA ILE A 465 -4.03 -11.98 -19.67
C ILE A 465 -4.10 -11.07 -18.44
N LEU A 466 -3.82 -9.79 -18.63
CA LEU A 466 -3.82 -8.77 -17.58
C LEU A 466 -4.76 -7.61 -17.92
N ASN A 467 -5.74 -7.34 -17.05
CA ASN A 467 -6.61 -6.17 -17.14
C ASN A 467 -6.42 -5.29 -15.91
N ALA A 468 -5.83 -4.10 -16.06
CA ALA A 468 -5.56 -3.16 -14.98
C ALA A 468 -6.34 -1.86 -15.17
N GLY A 469 -7.02 -1.38 -14.12
CA GLY A 469 -7.56 -0.01 -14.07
C GLY A 469 -6.45 1.06 -13.93
N GLY A 470 -5.29 0.67 -13.41
CA GLY A 470 -4.06 1.46 -13.34
C GLY A 470 -3.01 1.04 -14.37
N ALA A 471 -1.74 1.04 -13.95
CA ALA A 471 -0.60 0.65 -14.78
C ALA A 471 -0.30 -0.86 -14.69
N ILE A 472 0.39 -1.39 -15.71
CA ILE A 472 0.98 -2.74 -15.69
C ILE A 472 2.51 -2.60 -15.65
N THR A 473 3.17 -3.30 -14.71
CA THR A 473 4.63 -3.24 -14.53
C THR A 473 5.20 -4.65 -14.35
N GLY A 474 5.82 -5.18 -15.40
CA GLY A 474 6.66 -6.38 -15.37
C GLY A 474 8.11 -6.02 -15.09
N THR A 475 8.75 -6.74 -14.17
CA THR A 475 10.16 -6.52 -13.81
C THR A 475 11.12 -7.58 -14.36
N GLY A 476 10.60 -8.75 -14.77
CA GLY A 476 11.31 -9.78 -15.52
C GLY A 476 10.65 -10.08 -16.86
N ASP A 477 11.23 -11.04 -17.60
CA ASP A 477 10.77 -11.45 -18.93
C ASP A 477 9.50 -12.32 -18.88
N VAL A 478 8.75 -12.33 -19.97
CA VAL A 478 7.60 -13.24 -20.21
C VAL A 478 8.01 -14.27 -21.26
N SER A 479 7.79 -15.55 -20.98
CA SER A 479 8.19 -16.65 -21.88
C SER A 479 7.16 -17.77 -21.97
N ASN A 480 7.05 -18.37 -23.15
CA ASN A 480 6.35 -19.62 -23.38
C ASN A 480 7.29 -20.81 -23.09
N GLY A 481 6.93 -21.63 -22.11
CA GLY A 481 7.55 -22.91 -21.79
C GLY A 481 6.62 -24.11 -21.97
N ALA A 482 5.46 -23.93 -22.64
CA ALA A 482 4.53 -25.01 -22.91
C ALA A 482 5.02 -25.93 -24.04
N GLU A 483 4.66 -27.21 -23.97
CA GLU A 483 5.02 -28.21 -25.00
C GLU A 483 4.28 -27.99 -26.34
N ALA A 484 3.15 -27.27 -26.33
CA ALA A 484 2.33 -27.00 -27.51
C ALA A 484 1.52 -25.69 -27.35
N GLY A 485 1.23 -25.05 -28.49
CA GLY A 485 0.47 -23.80 -28.57
C GLY A 485 1.34 -22.56 -28.39
N GLY A 486 0.98 -21.48 -29.11
CA GLY A 486 1.64 -20.19 -29.01
C GLY A 486 1.06 -19.37 -27.85
N LEU A 487 1.90 -18.79 -27.00
CA LEU A 487 1.45 -18.02 -25.84
C LEU A 487 0.75 -16.73 -26.26
N ILE A 488 -0.55 -16.61 -25.94
CA ILE A 488 -1.30 -15.38 -26.13
C ILE A 488 -1.00 -14.44 -24.96
N VAL A 489 -0.41 -13.28 -25.25
CA VAL A 489 -0.20 -12.20 -24.27
C VAL A 489 -1.16 -11.07 -24.57
N ASN A 490 -2.01 -10.70 -23.61
CA ASN A 490 -2.97 -9.60 -23.76
C ASN A 490 -3.01 -8.72 -22.52
N PHE A 491 -2.42 -7.52 -22.60
CA PHE A 491 -2.37 -6.54 -21.52
C PHE A 491 -3.23 -5.31 -21.86
N GLN A 492 -4.22 -5.03 -21.01
CA GLN A 492 -5.08 -3.86 -21.07
C GLN A 492 -4.84 -3.01 -19.82
N ALA A 493 -4.36 -1.77 -19.98
CA ALA A 493 -4.03 -0.88 -18.87
C ALA A 493 -4.74 0.47 -18.98
N GLY A 494 -5.34 0.93 -17.88
CA GLY A 494 -5.89 2.28 -17.73
C GLY A 494 -4.81 3.37 -17.74
N ALA A 495 -3.59 3.02 -17.34
CA ALA A 495 -2.38 3.87 -17.40
C ALA A 495 -1.27 3.16 -18.21
N GLY A 496 0.00 3.49 -17.96
CA GLY A 496 1.14 2.97 -18.73
C GLY A 496 1.37 1.46 -18.61
N ILE A 497 2.03 0.89 -19.61
CA ILE A 497 2.57 -0.48 -19.57
C ILE A 497 4.09 -0.40 -19.57
N THR A 498 4.75 -1.07 -18.64
CA THR A 498 6.20 -1.29 -18.63
C THR A 498 6.48 -2.77 -18.42
N THR A 499 7.33 -3.37 -19.23
CA THR A 499 7.72 -4.80 -19.12
C THR A 499 9.08 -5.04 -19.78
N GLN A 500 9.67 -6.22 -19.56
CA GLN A 500 10.93 -6.61 -20.19
C GLN A 500 10.66 -7.29 -21.55
N ALA A 501 11.40 -8.34 -21.91
CA ALA A 501 11.14 -9.06 -23.15
C ALA A 501 9.90 -9.97 -23.03
N ILE A 502 9.22 -10.19 -24.15
CA ILE A 502 8.08 -11.09 -24.26
C ILE A 502 8.38 -12.07 -25.40
N THR A 503 8.43 -13.37 -25.12
CA THR A 503 8.63 -14.42 -26.13
C THR A 503 7.47 -15.41 -26.10
N THR A 504 6.76 -15.56 -27.22
CA THR A 504 5.49 -16.32 -27.27
C THR A 504 5.51 -17.59 -28.11
N LEU A 505 6.48 -17.75 -29.03
CA LEU A 505 6.59 -18.88 -29.96
C LEU A 505 5.32 -19.03 -30.84
N GLY A 506 5.13 -18.12 -31.80
CA GLY A 506 3.95 -18.05 -32.66
C GLY A 506 2.68 -17.46 -32.03
N GLY A 507 2.65 -17.30 -30.70
CA GLY A 507 1.51 -16.68 -30.01
C GLY A 507 1.44 -15.15 -30.19
N SER A 508 0.24 -14.58 -30.19
CA SER A 508 0.05 -13.13 -30.39
C SER A 508 0.40 -12.30 -29.15
N ILE A 509 0.84 -11.06 -29.38
CA ILE A 509 1.16 -10.07 -28.34
C ILE A 509 0.29 -8.84 -28.55
N THR A 510 -0.58 -8.53 -27.59
CA THR A 510 -1.44 -7.34 -27.59
C THR A 510 -1.20 -6.50 -26.34
N LEU A 511 -0.76 -5.25 -26.52
CA LEU A 511 -0.47 -4.30 -25.44
C LEU A 511 -1.27 -3.01 -25.67
N ASN A 512 -2.14 -2.63 -24.73
CA ASN A 512 -3.00 -1.45 -24.87
C ASN A 512 -2.96 -0.56 -23.62
N SER A 513 -2.47 0.67 -23.76
CA SER A 513 -2.44 1.70 -22.71
C SER A 513 -3.38 2.85 -23.06
N SER A 514 -4.48 3.01 -22.32
CA SER A 514 -5.53 3.97 -22.69
C SER A 514 -5.21 5.44 -22.36
N THR A 515 -4.29 5.71 -21.43
CA THR A 515 -3.86 7.08 -21.07
C THR A 515 -2.34 7.26 -20.96
N GLY A 516 -1.57 6.18 -21.03
CA GLY A 516 -0.12 6.16 -20.78
C GLY A 516 0.72 5.88 -22.02
N SER A 517 2.01 5.65 -21.75
CA SER A 517 3.00 5.11 -22.69
C SER A 517 3.10 3.59 -22.57
N VAL A 518 3.61 2.95 -23.62
CA VAL A 518 4.06 1.55 -23.57
C VAL A 518 5.59 1.53 -23.65
N THR A 519 6.24 0.79 -22.75
CA THR A 519 7.69 0.58 -22.74
C THR A 519 8.01 -0.90 -22.57
N THR A 520 8.71 -1.51 -23.53
CA THR A 520 9.02 -2.95 -23.50
C THR A 520 10.47 -3.24 -23.87
N GLY A 521 10.94 -4.43 -23.49
CA GLY A 521 12.08 -5.09 -24.11
C GLY A 521 11.76 -5.55 -25.54
N ALA A 522 12.38 -6.66 -25.97
CA ALA A 522 12.10 -7.25 -27.27
C ALA A 522 10.75 -8.01 -27.25
N LEU A 523 9.95 -7.84 -28.31
CA LEU A 523 8.73 -8.60 -28.53
C LEU A 523 9.02 -9.66 -29.59
N ASN A 524 9.02 -10.93 -29.19
CA ASN A 524 9.34 -12.06 -30.05
C ASN A 524 8.16 -13.02 -30.15
N SER A 525 7.34 -12.82 -31.17
CA SER A 525 6.23 -13.70 -31.54
C SER A 525 6.57 -14.66 -32.68
N SER A 526 7.85 -14.76 -33.08
CA SER A 526 8.24 -15.66 -34.15
C SER A 526 7.91 -17.13 -33.86
N ASP A 527 7.66 -17.90 -34.92
CA ASP A 527 7.55 -19.35 -34.89
C ASP A 527 8.60 -19.98 -35.82
N LEU A 528 9.16 -21.09 -35.36
CA LEU A 528 10.20 -21.85 -36.04
C LEU A 528 9.77 -23.32 -36.09
N ALA A 529 9.18 -23.73 -37.21
CA ALA A 529 8.65 -25.08 -37.40
C ALA A 529 9.52 -25.93 -38.32
N GLN A 530 9.29 -27.25 -38.38
CA GLN A 530 10.05 -28.18 -39.25
C GLN A 530 9.14 -29.09 -40.10
N PHE A 531 8.02 -29.53 -39.55
CA PHE A 531 7.13 -30.54 -40.15
C PHE A 531 5.64 -30.11 -40.13
N ARG A 532 5.41 -28.80 -40.06
CA ARG A 532 4.11 -28.12 -40.09
C ARG A 532 4.35 -26.69 -40.59
N ASP A 533 3.29 -25.97 -40.93
CA ASP A 533 3.34 -24.54 -41.19
C ASP A 533 3.93 -23.78 -39.98
N ALA A 534 4.78 -22.79 -40.26
CA ALA A 534 5.31 -21.88 -39.25
C ALA A 534 4.49 -20.60 -39.25
N GLN A 535 3.90 -20.24 -38.11
CA GLN A 535 3.04 -19.08 -38.00
C GLN A 535 3.55 -18.10 -36.93
N GLY A 536 4.21 -17.03 -37.37
CA GLY A 536 4.56 -15.91 -36.50
C GLY A 536 3.31 -15.21 -35.97
N GLY A 537 3.29 -14.91 -34.68
CA GLY A 537 2.14 -14.29 -34.02
C GLY A 537 2.03 -12.80 -34.29
N ASP A 538 0.79 -12.30 -34.43
CA ASP A 538 0.52 -10.86 -34.56
C ASP A 538 0.99 -10.07 -33.32
N VAL A 539 1.59 -8.89 -33.54
CA VAL A 539 2.00 -7.94 -32.50
C VAL A 539 1.25 -6.63 -32.66
N THR A 540 0.37 -6.30 -31.70
CA THR A 540 -0.39 -5.05 -31.66
C THR A 540 -0.01 -4.25 -30.41
N VAL A 541 0.44 -3.01 -30.58
CA VAL A 541 0.74 -2.09 -29.48
C VAL A 541 0.04 -0.76 -29.69
N THR A 542 -0.82 -0.39 -28.74
CA THR A 542 -1.56 0.87 -28.72
C THR A 542 -1.25 1.65 -27.45
N ALA A 543 -0.95 2.94 -27.59
CA ALA A 543 -0.72 3.84 -26.46
C ALA A 543 -1.37 5.21 -26.72
N ALA A 544 -1.78 5.90 -25.65
CA ALA A 544 -2.18 7.31 -25.76
C ALA A 544 -0.99 8.24 -25.94
N ARG A 545 0.18 7.83 -25.40
CA ARG A 545 1.44 8.58 -25.44
C ARG A 545 2.49 7.76 -26.19
N ASP A 546 3.76 7.94 -25.84
CA ASP A 546 4.88 7.30 -26.55
C ASP A 546 4.88 5.76 -26.47
N ILE A 547 5.36 5.12 -27.54
CA ILE A 547 5.68 3.68 -27.57
C ILE A 547 7.19 3.55 -27.69
N THR A 548 7.83 2.86 -26.73
CA THR A 548 9.25 2.51 -26.78
C THR A 548 9.43 1.01 -26.66
N ILE A 549 10.02 0.38 -27.67
CA ILE A 549 10.23 -1.07 -27.76
C ILE A 549 11.72 -1.28 -28.06
N ALA A 550 12.29 -2.43 -27.70
CA ALA A 550 13.64 -2.78 -28.18
C ALA A 550 13.57 -3.16 -29.67
N SER A 551 12.96 -4.30 -29.99
CA SER A 551 12.74 -4.80 -31.35
C SER A 551 11.52 -5.71 -31.41
N ILE A 552 11.02 -5.99 -32.60
CA ILE A 552 9.88 -6.89 -32.86
C ILE A 552 10.29 -7.97 -33.86
N ASN A 553 10.21 -9.23 -33.45
CA ASN A 553 10.37 -10.39 -34.33
C ASN A 553 9.04 -11.15 -34.37
N ALA A 554 8.37 -11.13 -35.52
CA ALA A 554 7.11 -11.85 -35.78
C ALA A 554 7.25 -12.78 -37.00
N GLU A 555 8.44 -13.33 -37.23
CA GLU A 555 8.72 -14.21 -38.38
C GLU A 555 8.02 -15.59 -38.27
N GLY A 556 7.62 -16.17 -39.40
CA GLY A 556 7.13 -17.55 -39.49
C GLY A 556 8.03 -18.34 -40.43
N ILE A 557 8.95 -19.12 -39.86
CA ILE A 557 10.08 -19.73 -40.60
C ILE A 557 10.05 -21.26 -40.53
N ILE A 558 10.14 -21.91 -41.70
CA ILE A 558 10.38 -23.35 -41.79
C ILE A 558 11.89 -23.63 -41.68
N ALA A 559 12.30 -24.22 -40.55
CA ALA A 559 13.68 -24.58 -40.25
C ALA A 559 14.11 -25.88 -40.95
N GLY A 560 14.70 -25.73 -42.14
CA GLY A 560 15.73 -26.64 -42.63
C GLY A 560 15.26 -27.85 -43.44
N PHE A 561 15.21 -27.67 -44.75
CA PHE A 561 15.43 -28.75 -45.72
C PHE A 561 16.60 -28.43 -46.64
N GLY A 562 17.80 -28.86 -46.23
CA GLY A 562 18.86 -29.11 -47.19
C GLY A 562 18.46 -30.31 -48.05
N TYR A 563 18.34 -30.10 -49.36
CA TYR A 563 18.07 -31.12 -50.39
C TYR A 563 16.63 -31.63 -50.53
N GLY A 564 15.76 -30.80 -51.15
CA GLY A 564 14.91 -31.25 -52.25
C GLY A 564 13.67 -32.09 -51.92
N TYR A 565 13.26 -32.18 -50.66
CA TYR A 565 11.95 -32.68 -50.26
C TYR A 565 11.19 -31.54 -49.57
N GLY A 566 10.23 -30.94 -50.26
CA GLY A 566 9.21 -30.12 -49.63
C GLY A 566 8.11 -31.00 -49.06
N PHE A 567 7.47 -30.55 -47.98
CA PHE A 567 6.20 -31.11 -47.53
C PHE A 567 5.03 -30.20 -47.90
N GLY A 568 5.31 -29.03 -48.51
CA GLY A 568 4.32 -28.00 -48.80
C GLY A 568 3.94 -27.20 -47.55
N ASN A 569 4.87 -27.05 -46.59
CA ASN A 569 4.62 -26.28 -45.37
C ASN A 569 4.79 -24.77 -45.65
N ASP A 570 3.78 -24.00 -45.30
CA ASP A 570 3.77 -22.54 -45.47
C ASP A 570 4.55 -21.86 -44.33
N GLY A 571 5.25 -20.77 -44.66
CA GLY A 571 5.85 -19.86 -43.69
C GLY A 571 5.08 -18.55 -43.68
N ILE A 572 4.39 -18.28 -42.57
CA ILE A 572 3.45 -17.17 -42.42
C ILE A 572 3.96 -16.23 -41.32
N GLY A 573 4.44 -15.05 -41.71
CA GLY A 573 4.84 -14.02 -40.75
C GLY A 573 3.64 -13.29 -40.14
N GLY A 574 3.74 -12.94 -38.86
CA GLY A 574 2.73 -12.18 -38.12
C GLY A 574 2.68 -10.71 -38.52
N ASN A 575 1.52 -10.09 -38.37
CA ASN A 575 1.33 -8.67 -38.63
C ASN A 575 1.80 -7.84 -37.42
N VAL A 576 2.37 -6.66 -37.68
CA VAL A 576 2.83 -5.72 -36.66
C VAL A 576 2.07 -4.41 -36.79
N ALA A 577 1.34 -4.01 -35.75
CA ALA A 577 0.56 -2.79 -35.69
C ALA A 577 0.96 -1.94 -34.47
N LEU A 578 1.53 -0.76 -34.70
CA LEU A 578 1.95 0.18 -33.66
C LEU A 578 1.16 1.49 -33.80
N THR A 579 0.45 1.92 -32.76
CA THR A 579 -0.45 3.09 -32.82
C THR A 579 -0.34 3.99 -31.59
N THR A 580 0.03 5.26 -31.79
CA THR A 580 -0.20 6.33 -30.79
C THR A 580 -1.49 7.07 -31.12
N THR A 581 -2.39 7.27 -30.14
CA THR A 581 -3.70 7.92 -30.38
C THR A 581 -3.72 9.44 -30.21
N GLY A 582 -2.60 10.05 -29.77
CA GLY A 582 -2.35 11.50 -29.79
C GLY A 582 -0.94 11.80 -30.33
N ALA A 583 -0.34 12.93 -29.91
CA ALA A 583 1.00 13.37 -30.30
C ALA A 583 2.17 12.49 -29.78
N GLY A 584 2.00 11.18 -29.63
CA GLY A 584 3.04 10.25 -29.17
C GLY A 584 4.12 9.97 -30.22
N ALA A 585 5.34 9.73 -29.78
CA ALA A 585 6.42 9.20 -30.62
C ALA A 585 6.50 7.67 -30.53
N ILE A 586 6.95 7.02 -31.60
CA ILE A 586 7.22 5.58 -31.64
C ILE A 586 8.73 5.36 -31.80
N ARG A 587 9.33 4.53 -30.95
CA ARG A 587 10.78 4.30 -30.91
C ARG A 587 11.08 2.81 -30.79
N LEU A 588 11.72 2.23 -31.81
CA LEU A 588 12.30 0.89 -31.73
C LEU A 588 13.81 1.00 -31.59
N THR A 589 14.29 0.85 -30.37
CA THR A 589 15.63 1.31 -29.93
C THR A 589 16.74 0.29 -30.12
N GLY A 590 16.40 -0.97 -30.39
CA GLY A 590 17.32 -2.07 -30.62
C GLY A 590 17.16 -2.72 -32.00
N THR A 591 18.02 -3.70 -32.26
CA THR A 591 18.05 -4.47 -33.50
C THR A 591 18.41 -5.92 -33.23
N PHE A 592 18.01 -6.81 -34.13
CA PHE A 592 18.41 -8.22 -34.16
C PHE A 592 18.79 -8.63 -35.60
N THR A 593 19.33 -9.84 -35.75
CA THR A 593 19.55 -10.44 -37.07
C THR A 593 18.34 -11.29 -37.44
N ASP A 594 17.65 -10.94 -38.53
CA ASP A 594 16.51 -11.68 -39.08
C ASP A 594 16.94 -12.99 -39.79
N SER A 595 15.97 -13.84 -40.15
CA SER A 595 16.20 -15.09 -40.92
C SER A 595 16.89 -14.88 -42.27
N ALA A 596 16.75 -13.70 -42.89
CA ALA A 596 17.44 -13.36 -44.13
C ALA A 596 18.86 -12.81 -43.91
N GLY A 597 19.33 -12.73 -42.66
CA GLY A 597 20.67 -12.30 -42.29
C GLY A 597 20.89 -10.79 -42.26
N ARG A 598 19.82 -9.98 -42.26
CA ARG A 598 19.86 -8.52 -42.21
C ARG A 598 19.67 -8.01 -40.78
N THR A 599 19.88 -6.71 -40.57
CA THR A 599 19.78 -6.07 -39.24
C THR A 599 18.46 -5.29 -39.13
N ALA A 600 17.48 -5.90 -38.48
CA ALA A 600 16.12 -5.40 -38.38
C ALA A 600 15.80 -4.89 -36.96
N SER A 601 14.94 -3.87 -36.88
CA SER A 601 14.17 -3.54 -35.66
C SER A 601 12.78 -4.17 -35.69
N ILE A 602 12.22 -4.41 -36.88
CA ILE A 602 10.97 -5.14 -37.10
C ILE A 602 11.22 -6.17 -38.20
N SER A 603 10.90 -7.44 -37.98
CA SER A 603 10.82 -8.45 -39.03
C SER A 603 9.50 -9.21 -38.97
N THR A 604 8.86 -9.37 -40.13
CA THR A 604 7.60 -10.12 -40.32
C THR A 604 7.72 -11.13 -41.47
N ILE A 605 8.94 -11.61 -41.74
CA ILE A 605 9.23 -12.56 -42.82
C ILE A 605 8.42 -13.86 -42.63
N GLY A 606 7.69 -14.26 -43.67
CA GLY A 606 7.17 -15.61 -43.82
C GLY A 606 8.05 -16.38 -44.80
N GLN A 607 8.62 -17.52 -44.39
CA GLN A 607 9.49 -18.35 -45.22
C GLN A 607 9.07 -19.82 -45.17
N GLY A 608 8.37 -20.26 -46.21
CA GLY A 608 7.95 -21.66 -46.41
C GLY A 608 9.10 -22.57 -46.86
N ASP A 609 8.78 -23.85 -47.06
CA ASP A 609 9.71 -24.79 -47.70
C ASP A 609 9.79 -24.61 -49.24
N VAL A 610 10.37 -25.57 -49.96
CA VAL A 610 10.54 -25.48 -51.43
C VAL A 610 9.20 -25.57 -52.18
N GLU A 611 8.17 -26.17 -51.57
CA GLU A 611 6.85 -26.38 -52.15
C GLU A 611 5.74 -25.53 -51.48
N GLY A 612 5.98 -25.01 -50.27
CA GLY A 612 5.06 -24.14 -49.52
C GLY A 612 5.16 -22.64 -49.86
N GLU A 613 4.14 -21.88 -49.47
CA GLU A 613 4.08 -20.43 -49.67
C GLU A 613 4.92 -19.66 -48.64
N SER A 614 5.45 -18.51 -49.06
CA SER A 614 6.20 -17.57 -48.22
C SER A 614 5.40 -16.28 -48.05
N ILE A 615 4.65 -16.19 -46.94
CA ILE A 615 3.62 -15.17 -46.72
C ILE A 615 4.05 -14.23 -45.59
N SER A 616 4.71 -13.12 -45.92
CA SER A 616 5.16 -12.15 -44.91
C SER A 616 4.01 -11.27 -44.38
N GLY A 617 3.92 -11.12 -43.05
CA GLY A 617 2.89 -10.32 -42.37
C GLY A 617 3.05 -8.82 -42.59
N GLN A 618 1.98 -8.03 -42.47
CA GLN A 618 2.00 -6.59 -42.76
C GLN A 618 2.58 -5.76 -41.60
N VAL A 619 3.16 -4.60 -41.90
CA VAL A 619 3.64 -3.65 -40.88
C VAL A 619 2.88 -2.33 -41.02
N SER A 620 2.20 -1.90 -39.95
CA SER A 620 1.43 -0.66 -39.88
C SER A 620 1.88 0.17 -38.67
N ILE A 621 2.33 1.40 -38.92
CA ILE A 621 2.81 2.32 -37.89
C ILE A 621 2.01 3.62 -37.99
N THR A 622 1.34 4.01 -36.91
CA THR A 622 0.58 5.26 -36.78
C THR A 622 1.15 6.08 -35.64
N HIS A 623 1.81 7.20 -35.94
CA HIS A 623 2.52 8.04 -34.96
C HIS A 623 2.08 9.51 -34.99
N GLY A 624 2.15 10.20 -33.85
CA GLY A 624 2.08 11.67 -33.80
C GLY A 624 3.45 12.33 -34.04
N GLY A 625 4.54 11.66 -33.68
CA GLY A 625 5.90 12.21 -33.81
C GLY A 625 6.41 12.96 -32.57
N GLY A 626 5.78 12.74 -31.41
CA GLY A 626 6.08 13.46 -30.17
C GLY A 626 5.54 14.90 -30.20
N LEU A 627 5.66 15.61 -29.08
CA LEU A 627 5.21 17.01 -28.92
C LEU A 627 5.83 18.04 -29.90
N ASN A 628 6.66 17.63 -30.86
CA ASN A 628 7.32 18.51 -31.81
C ASN A 628 7.17 18.04 -33.28
N ASN A 629 6.22 17.13 -33.55
CA ASN A 629 5.88 16.63 -34.89
C ASN A 629 7.10 16.12 -35.68
N VAL A 630 7.94 15.33 -35.00
CA VAL A 630 9.22 14.84 -35.51
C VAL A 630 8.97 13.72 -36.53
N PRO A 631 9.58 13.77 -37.73
CA PRO A 631 9.49 12.69 -38.72
C PRO A 631 9.83 11.32 -38.14
N PHE A 632 9.19 10.27 -38.64
CA PHE A 632 9.56 8.90 -38.31
C PHE A 632 10.74 8.46 -39.17
N VAL A 633 11.87 8.13 -38.54
CA VAL A 633 13.14 7.85 -39.24
C VAL A 633 13.52 6.37 -39.11
N ILE A 634 13.81 5.71 -40.23
CA ILE A 634 14.36 4.36 -40.25
C ILE A 634 15.88 4.46 -40.25
N GLY A 635 16.52 3.81 -39.27
CA GLY A 635 17.95 3.93 -38.97
C GLY A 635 18.28 4.93 -37.85
N ASP A 636 17.29 5.62 -37.29
CA ASP A 636 17.47 6.50 -36.11
C ASP A 636 16.22 6.48 -35.20
N ALA A 637 16.34 5.84 -34.04
CA ALA A 637 15.33 5.82 -32.98
C ALA A 637 15.63 6.79 -31.81
N SER A 638 16.45 7.82 -32.02
CA SER A 638 16.81 8.82 -30.99
C SER A 638 15.62 9.66 -30.53
N VAL A 639 14.64 9.90 -31.41
CA VAL A 639 13.43 10.70 -31.11
C VAL A 639 12.15 10.02 -31.57
N ASN A 640 12.02 9.66 -32.86
CA ASN A 640 10.86 8.99 -33.44
C ASN A 640 11.31 8.16 -34.65
N GLY A 641 11.23 6.83 -34.58
CA GLY A 641 11.85 5.96 -35.59
C GLY A 641 12.25 4.56 -35.13
N THR A 642 13.03 3.87 -35.98
CA THR A 642 13.61 2.54 -35.73
C THR A 642 15.13 2.58 -35.82
N ALA A 643 15.85 1.83 -34.99
CA ALA A 643 17.31 1.80 -34.97
C ALA A 643 17.90 1.00 -36.16
N GLY A 644 17.17 -0.01 -36.64
CA GLY A 644 17.47 -0.80 -37.82
C GLY A 644 16.30 -0.86 -38.78
N ALA A 645 16.36 -1.80 -39.73
CA ALA A 645 15.38 -1.91 -40.81
C ALA A 645 13.99 -2.35 -40.36
N ILE A 646 13.00 -2.11 -41.22
CA ILE A 646 11.72 -2.84 -41.22
C ILE A 646 11.79 -3.85 -42.36
N ASP A 647 11.63 -5.14 -42.04
CA ASP A 647 11.83 -6.24 -42.96
C ASP A 647 10.61 -7.15 -43.09
N ARG A 648 10.37 -7.57 -44.33
CA ARG A 648 9.27 -8.43 -44.76
C ARG A 648 9.67 -9.29 -45.95
N ASP A 649 10.94 -9.26 -46.35
CA ASP A 649 11.43 -9.90 -47.57
C ASP A 649 12.08 -11.23 -47.19
N SER A 650 11.63 -12.37 -47.72
CA SER A 650 12.26 -13.67 -47.45
C SER A 650 13.51 -13.91 -48.31
N THR A 651 13.88 -12.98 -49.21
CA THR A 651 15.02 -13.16 -50.10
C THR A 651 16.33 -12.65 -49.50
N ILE A 652 17.39 -13.45 -49.64
CA ILE A 652 18.76 -13.13 -49.15
C ILE A 652 19.49 -12.15 -50.11
N SER A 653 18.79 -11.57 -51.09
CA SER A 653 19.40 -10.76 -52.16
C SER A 653 19.48 -9.27 -51.78
N PRO A 654 20.65 -8.61 -51.88
CA PRO A 654 20.76 -7.17 -51.72
C PRO A 654 19.96 -6.44 -52.82
N GLY A 655 18.81 -5.86 -52.43
CA GLY A 655 17.86 -5.23 -53.36
C GLY A 655 16.42 -5.73 -53.28
N GLY A 656 16.07 -6.52 -52.26
CA GLY A 656 14.69 -6.95 -51.98
C GLY A 656 13.68 -5.80 -51.97
N THR A 657 12.49 -6.04 -52.53
CA THR A 657 11.46 -5.02 -52.76
C THR A 657 10.52 -4.82 -51.58
N LEU A 658 10.60 -5.67 -50.55
CA LEU A 658 9.79 -5.59 -49.32
C LEU A 658 10.58 -5.15 -48.09
N PHE A 659 11.79 -4.63 -48.31
CA PHE A 659 12.76 -4.23 -47.29
C PHE A 659 12.88 -2.70 -47.19
N LEU A 660 12.91 -2.16 -45.97
CA LEU A 660 13.10 -0.73 -45.72
C LEU A 660 14.26 -0.51 -44.74
N ALA A 661 15.46 -0.26 -45.28
CA ALA A 661 16.69 -0.06 -44.51
C ALA A 661 16.84 1.35 -43.92
N THR A 662 16.37 2.37 -44.65
CA THR A 662 16.51 3.79 -44.32
C THR A 662 15.35 4.59 -44.90
N GLY A 663 14.92 5.66 -44.23
CA GLY A 663 13.86 6.54 -44.71
C GLY A 663 13.50 7.60 -43.68
N SER A 664 12.86 8.69 -44.09
CA SER A 664 12.39 9.76 -43.19
C SER A 664 11.00 10.20 -43.63
N PHE A 665 9.99 9.92 -42.81
CA PHE A 665 8.59 10.13 -43.12
C PHE A 665 8.04 11.26 -42.26
N ALA A 666 7.80 12.42 -42.88
CA ALA A 666 7.37 13.62 -42.17
C ALA A 666 5.93 13.50 -41.61
N VAL A 667 5.66 14.19 -40.51
CA VAL A 667 4.29 14.41 -40.03
C VAL A 667 3.59 15.34 -41.01
N LEU A 668 2.51 14.85 -41.62
CA LEU A 668 1.70 15.59 -42.59
C LEU A 668 0.73 16.56 -41.88
N PRO A 669 0.44 17.75 -42.42
CA PRO A 669 -0.31 18.81 -41.71
C PRO A 669 -1.72 18.41 -41.22
N ASN A 670 -2.38 17.44 -41.86
CA ASN A 670 -3.70 16.92 -41.47
C ASN A 670 -3.65 15.41 -41.14
N GLY A 671 -2.46 14.89 -40.80
CA GLY A 671 -2.17 13.47 -40.82
C GLY A 671 -2.25 12.85 -42.23
N GLY A 672 -2.05 11.53 -42.31
CA GLY A 672 -2.15 10.77 -43.55
C GLY A 672 -1.11 9.66 -43.69
N VAL A 673 -1.21 8.89 -44.77
CA VAL A 673 -0.20 7.86 -45.10
C VAL A 673 0.95 8.51 -45.85
N ALA A 674 2.18 8.26 -45.42
CA ALA A 674 3.37 8.75 -46.09
C ALA A 674 3.63 7.97 -47.39
N GLY A 675 4.07 8.68 -48.44
CA GLY A 675 4.47 8.06 -49.70
C GLY A 675 5.85 7.40 -49.63
N GLY A 676 6.10 6.42 -50.52
CA GLY A 676 7.42 5.82 -50.70
C GLY A 676 7.76 4.64 -49.77
N THR A 677 6.79 4.11 -49.00
CA THR A 677 6.96 2.84 -48.29
C THR A 677 6.80 1.64 -49.25
N PRO A 678 7.53 0.53 -49.04
CA PRO A 678 7.31 -0.74 -49.74
C PRO A 678 5.89 -1.30 -49.55
N THR A 679 5.45 -2.15 -50.48
CA THR A 679 4.16 -2.87 -50.38
C THR A 679 4.03 -3.58 -49.04
N GLY A 680 2.92 -3.36 -48.33
CA GLY A 680 2.66 -3.96 -47.02
C GLY A 680 3.45 -3.36 -45.83
N ILE A 681 4.22 -2.29 -46.05
CA ILE A 681 4.67 -1.36 -45.00
C ILE A 681 3.82 -0.10 -45.13
N THR A 682 3.12 0.28 -44.07
CA THR A 682 2.33 1.53 -43.99
C THR A 682 2.84 2.37 -42.83
N ILE A 683 3.29 3.59 -43.12
CA ILE A 683 3.62 4.59 -42.10
C ILE A 683 2.62 5.74 -42.25
N ARG A 684 1.92 6.04 -41.16
CA ARG A 684 0.87 7.05 -41.05
C ARG A 684 1.25 8.06 -39.98
N SER A 685 1.17 9.34 -40.30
CA SER A 685 1.20 10.38 -39.29
C SER A 685 -0.21 10.76 -38.85
N VAL A 686 -0.33 11.19 -37.60
CA VAL A 686 -1.52 11.85 -37.03
C VAL A 686 -1.12 13.31 -36.76
N ASN A 687 -1.96 14.26 -37.17
CA ASN A 687 -1.84 15.68 -36.85
C ASN A 687 -3.20 16.35 -37.04
N THR A 688 -3.60 17.21 -36.11
CA THR A 688 -4.83 17.98 -36.17
C THR A 688 -4.48 19.46 -36.10
N PRO A 689 -4.73 20.27 -37.14
CA PRO A 689 -4.35 21.67 -37.10
C PRO A 689 -4.95 22.41 -35.90
N PRO A 690 -4.14 23.19 -35.16
CA PRO A 690 -4.61 23.89 -33.98
C PRO A 690 -5.59 25.00 -34.37
N THR A 691 -6.39 25.44 -33.41
CA THR A 691 -7.36 26.52 -33.56
C THR A 691 -6.99 27.70 -32.67
N LEU A 692 -7.43 28.90 -33.02
CA LEU A 692 -7.15 30.12 -32.27
C LEU A 692 -8.38 31.01 -32.17
N THR A 693 -8.61 31.57 -30.99
CA THR A 693 -9.48 32.73 -30.78
C THR A 693 -8.71 33.82 -30.02
N ALA A 694 -9.10 35.08 -30.17
CA ALA A 694 -8.48 36.23 -29.52
C ALA A 694 -9.47 37.40 -29.39
N ASN A 695 -9.18 38.33 -28.49
CA ASN A 695 -9.95 39.56 -28.31
C ASN A 695 -9.79 40.48 -29.53
N THR A 696 -10.91 40.79 -30.18
CA THR A 696 -10.96 41.71 -31.32
C THR A 696 -12.39 42.28 -31.45
N PRO A 697 -12.60 43.59 -31.69
CA PRO A 697 -11.59 44.64 -31.78
C PRO A 697 -11.11 45.15 -30.41
N LEU A 698 -9.85 45.59 -30.33
CA LEU A 698 -9.30 46.31 -29.18
C LEU A 698 -9.71 47.79 -29.22
N SER A 699 -9.97 48.38 -28.05
CA SER A 699 -10.42 49.77 -27.90
C SER A 699 -9.45 50.62 -27.08
N GLU A 700 -8.63 51.47 -27.73
CA GLU A 700 -8.05 52.72 -27.17
C GLU A 700 -7.00 53.45 -28.06
N ALA A 701 -6.99 53.27 -29.39
CA ALA A 701 -6.07 54.03 -30.24
C ALA A 701 -6.60 55.45 -30.53
N GLN A 702 -5.73 56.48 -30.46
CA GLN A 702 -6.01 57.82 -30.96
C GLN A 702 -5.29 58.08 -32.29
N GLN A 703 -5.91 58.88 -33.16
CA GLN A 703 -5.39 59.21 -34.49
C GLN A 703 -3.96 59.76 -34.38
N ASN A 704 -3.07 59.25 -35.24
CA ASN A 704 -1.64 59.58 -35.31
C ASN A 704 -0.78 59.30 -34.04
N GLN A 705 -1.36 58.78 -32.95
CA GLN A 705 -0.61 58.35 -31.75
C GLN A 705 -0.28 56.85 -31.80
N SER A 706 0.72 56.44 -31.02
CA SER A 706 1.08 55.02 -30.89
C SER A 706 0.31 54.40 -29.72
N PHE A 707 -0.54 53.44 -30.02
CA PHE A 707 -1.29 52.65 -29.03
C PHE A 707 -0.41 51.49 -28.55
N THR A 708 -0.29 51.33 -27.24
CA THR A 708 0.53 50.27 -26.63
C THR A 708 -0.38 49.34 -25.84
N PHE A 709 -0.29 48.05 -26.10
CA PHE A 709 -1.06 46.99 -25.45
C PHE A 709 -0.16 45.76 -25.25
N THR A 710 -0.64 44.76 -24.54
CA THR A 710 0.14 43.58 -24.14
C THR A 710 -0.42 42.30 -24.76
N TYR A 711 0.36 41.22 -24.68
CA TYR A 711 -0.12 39.86 -24.95
C TYR A 711 -1.42 39.53 -24.21
N ALA A 712 -1.59 40.02 -22.97
CA ALA A 712 -2.78 39.73 -22.16
C ALA A 712 -4.05 40.39 -22.73
N ASP A 713 -3.93 41.57 -23.34
CA ASP A 713 -5.07 42.29 -23.93
C ASP A 713 -5.63 41.59 -25.16
N LEU A 714 -4.77 40.90 -25.92
CA LEU A 714 -5.16 40.00 -27.00
C LEU A 714 -5.90 38.73 -26.51
N ALA A 715 -5.69 38.33 -25.25
CA ALA A 715 -6.20 37.12 -24.60
C ALA A 715 -6.26 35.86 -25.51
N PRO A 716 -5.20 35.52 -26.26
CA PRO A 716 -5.25 34.44 -27.23
C PRO A 716 -5.54 33.09 -26.55
N GLN A 717 -6.57 32.40 -27.01
CA GLN A 717 -6.92 31.04 -26.59
C GLN A 717 -6.65 30.08 -27.76
N PRO A 718 -5.43 29.54 -27.89
CA PRO A 718 -5.17 28.42 -28.78
C PRO A 718 -5.76 27.13 -28.20
N THR A 719 -6.38 26.29 -29.04
CA THR A 719 -6.82 24.95 -28.63
C THR A 719 -6.52 23.92 -29.71
N ASP A 720 -6.22 22.70 -29.27
CA ASP A 720 -5.67 21.62 -30.09
C ASP A 720 -6.12 20.26 -29.53
N VAL A 721 -6.19 19.25 -30.39
CA VAL A 721 -6.81 17.94 -30.14
C VAL A 721 -5.78 16.86 -29.79
N ASP A 722 -4.64 16.81 -30.47
CA ASP A 722 -3.58 15.82 -30.21
C ASP A 722 -2.48 16.31 -29.26
N THR A 723 -2.52 17.60 -28.88
CA THR A 723 -1.83 18.24 -27.74
C THR A 723 -0.32 18.39 -27.91
N ASP A 724 0.11 18.86 -29.08
CA ASP A 724 1.51 19.14 -29.39
C ASP A 724 1.98 20.56 -28.99
N ASN A 725 3.27 20.87 -29.24
CA ASN A 725 3.83 22.18 -28.91
C ASN A 725 3.48 23.23 -29.98
N GLN A 726 2.64 24.17 -29.57
CA GLN A 726 2.22 25.30 -30.40
C GLN A 726 3.03 26.58 -30.14
N THR A 727 3.07 27.45 -31.17
CA THR A 727 3.67 28.79 -31.11
C THR A 727 2.73 29.83 -31.72
N LEU A 728 2.42 30.90 -30.97
CA LEU A 728 1.61 32.01 -31.48
C LEU A 728 2.49 32.96 -32.31
N GLN A 729 2.06 33.30 -33.53
CA GLN A 729 2.84 34.11 -34.47
C GLN A 729 1.99 35.22 -35.09
N ILE A 730 2.63 36.36 -35.42
CA ILE A 730 2.00 37.40 -36.25
C ILE A 730 2.20 37.01 -37.73
N VAL A 731 1.10 36.75 -38.44
CA VAL A 731 1.12 36.19 -39.82
C VAL A 731 1.10 37.28 -40.89
N SER A 732 0.42 38.41 -40.65
CA SER A 732 0.44 39.57 -41.54
C SER A 732 0.28 40.87 -40.74
N VAL A 733 0.78 41.98 -41.28
CA VAL A 733 0.55 43.34 -40.75
C VAL A 733 -0.08 44.17 -41.88
N ALA A 734 -1.09 44.99 -41.56
CA ALA A 734 -1.83 45.74 -42.57
C ALA A 734 -0.97 46.85 -43.21
N PRO A 735 -1.19 47.20 -44.50
CA PRO A 735 -0.43 48.24 -45.17
C PRO A 735 -0.51 49.60 -44.47
N GLY A 736 0.62 50.28 -44.31
CA GLY A 736 0.70 51.60 -43.66
C GLY A 736 0.71 51.60 -42.14
N VAL A 737 0.58 50.43 -41.49
CA VAL A 737 0.73 50.26 -40.04
C VAL A 737 2.21 50.16 -39.66
N THR A 738 2.58 50.72 -38.50
CA THR A 738 3.83 50.33 -37.81
C THR A 738 3.47 49.47 -36.60
N LEU A 739 4.05 48.27 -36.52
CA LEU A 739 3.88 47.36 -35.39
C LEU A 739 5.25 46.89 -34.88
N THR A 740 5.47 47.00 -33.58
CA THR A 740 6.67 46.49 -32.90
C THR A 740 6.29 45.60 -31.72
N VAL A 741 7.13 44.61 -31.42
CA VAL A 741 7.04 43.76 -30.22
C VAL A 741 8.30 44.00 -29.39
N ASN A 742 8.13 44.40 -28.13
CA ASN A 742 9.21 44.79 -27.22
C ASN A 742 10.20 45.81 -27.86
N GLY A 743 9.68 46.73 -28.68
CA GLY A 743 10.45 47.75 -29.41
C GLY A 743 11.10 47.29 -30.72
N ASN A 744 11.04 46.00 -31.07
CA ASN A 744 11.58 45.48 -32.33
C ASN A 744 10.49 45.42 -33.42
N PRO A 745 10.77 45.83 -34.68
CA PRO A 745 9.81 45.73 -35.78
C PRO A 745 9.32 44.30 -36.03
N VAL A 746 8.02 44.13 -36.25
CA VAL A 746 7.43 42.83 -36.57
C VAL A 746 7.84 42.36 -37.97
N ILE A 747 8.35 41.13 -38.05
CA ILE A 747 8.54 40.36 -39.27
C ILE A 747 7.39 39.33 -39.36
N PRO A 748 6.45 39.47 -40.33
CA PRO A 748 5.35 38.53 -40.51
C PRO A 748 5.83 37.08 -40.77
N GLY A 749 5.17 36.11 -40.16
CA GLY A 749 5.51 34.68 -40.25
C GLY A 749 6.78 34.25 -39.49
N VAL A 750 7.44 35.18 -38.79
CA VAL A 750 8.68 34.93 -38.03
C VAL A 750 8.56 35.41 -36.57
N THR A 751 7.78 36.47 -36.33
CA THR A 751 7.65 37.05 -34.98
C THR A 751 6.70 36.22 -34.13
N VAL A 752 7.26 35.48 -33.17
CA VAL A 752 6.53 34.74 -32.13
C VAL A 752 6.09 35.70 -31.01
N LEU A 753 4.88 35.53 -30.50
CA LEU A 753 4.33 36.26 -29.36
C LEU A 753 4.31 35.38 -28.10
N ASN A 754 4.79 35.92 -26.99
CA ASN A 754 4.94 35.25 -25.71
C ASN A 754 4.17 35.99 -24.60
N PRO A 755 3.69 35.29 -23.55
CA PRO A 755 3.10 35.93 -22.38
C PRO A 755 4.03 36.97 -21.74
N GLY A 756 3.56 38.22 -21.68
CA GLY A 756 4.32 39.37 -21.18
C GLY A 756 4.88 40.29 -22.27
N ASP A 757 4.81 39.90 -23.55
CA ASP A 757 5.22 40.78 -24.65
C ASP A 757 4.36 42.06 -24.72
N VAL A 758 5.02 43.18 -24.99
CA VAL A 758 4.41 44.50 -25.17
C VAL A 758 4.41 44.84 -26.66
N LEU A 759 3.23 45.08 -27.22
CA LEU A 759 3.02 45.44 -28.61
C LEU A 759 2.74 46.95 -28.70
N GLN A 760 3.43 47.61 -29.62
CA GLN A 760 3.16 49.02 -29.95
C GLN A 760 2.71 49.12 -31.41
N TYR A 761 1.46 49.57 -31.59
CA TYR A 761 0.79 49.78 -32.86
C TYR A 761 0.67 51.28 -33.15
N LYS A 762 0.99 51.69 -34.38
CA LYS A 762 0.68 53.02 -34.89
C LYS A 762 -0.22 52.89 -36.13
N PRO A 763 -1.42 53.50 -36.13
CA PRO A 763 -2.32 53.47 -37.29
C PRO A 763 -1.75 54.27 -38.47
N PRO A 764 -2.23 54.02 -39.69
CA PRO A 764 -1.92 54.85 -40.85
C PRO A 764 -2.36 56.31 -40.63
N VAL A 765 -1.69 57.24 -41.31
CA VAL A 765 -1.98 58.67 -41.22
C VAL A 765 -3.44 58.93 -41.63
N ASP A 766 -4.12 59.77 -40.84
CA ASP A 766 -5.52 60.21 -40.99
C ASP A 766 -6.60 59.12 -40.85
N ALA A 767 -6.25 57.87 -40.54
CA ALA A 767 -7.23 56.77 -40.42
C ALA A 767 -8.03 56.81 -39.10
N VAL A 768 -9.36 56.65 -39.19
CA VAL A 768 -10.30 56.63 -38.05
C VAL A 768 -11.34 55.50 -38.20
N GLY A 769 -11.87 54.99 -37.09
CA GLY A 769 -12.79 53.85 -37.07
C GLY A 769 -12.13 52.52 -36.67
N THR A 770 -12.80 51.40 -36.92
CA THR A 770 -12.25 50.05 -36.65
C THR A 770 -11.41 49.60 -37.83
N LEU A 771 -10.10 49.40 -37.61
CA LEU A 771 -9.14 49.01 -38.63
C LEU A 771 -8.58 47.62 -38.33
N GLU A 772 -8.56 46.72 -39.32
CA GLU A 772 -7.76 45.49 -39.23
C GLU A 772 -6.27 45.87 -39.20
N ALA A 773 -5.59 45.58 -38.10
CA ALA A 773 -4.23 46.04 -37.84
C ALA A 773 -3.18 44.99 -38.24
N PHE A 774 -3.41 43.74 -37.85
CA PHE A 774 -2.55 42.59 -38.14
C PHE A 774 -3.35 41.28 -37.93
N THR A 775 -2.81 40.17 -38.41
CA THR A 775 -3.38 38.83 -38.14
C THR A 775 -2.42 38.00 -37.28
N ILE A 776 -2.98 37.16 -36.42
CA ILE A 776 -2.24 36.16 -35.64
C ILE A 776 -2.74 34.76 -35.94
N ALA A 777 -1.86 33.77 -35.90
CA ALA A 777 -2.20 32.35 -35.95
C ALA A 777 -1.32 31.58 -34.97
N THR A 778 -1.78 30.41 -34.53
CA THR A 778 -0.95 29.47 -33.78
C THR A 778 -0.45 28.37 -34.72
N SER A 779 0.78 27.88 -34.52
CA SER A 779 1.41 26.85 -35.35
C SER A 779 2.05 25.76 -34.50
N ASP A 780 1.79 24.52 -34.87
CA ASP A 780 2.31 23.26 -34.31
C ASP A 780 3.65 22.81 -34.95
N ARG A 781 4.27 23.69 -35.77
CA ARG A 781 5.40 23.49 -36.70
C ARG A 781 5.09 22.89 -38.07
N VAL A 782 4.06 22.05 -38.22
CA VAL A 782 3.73 21.36 -39.49
C VAL A 782 2.45 21.90 -40.16
N SER A 783 1.62 22.59 -39.40
CA SER A 783 0.35 23.20 -39.76
C SER A 783 0.16 24.54 -39.02
N GLN A 784 -0.93 25.24 -39.33
CA GLN A 784 -1.28 26.53 -38.74
C GLN A 784 -2.80 26.65 -38.58
N SER A 785 -3.23 27.36 -37.53
CA SER A 785 -4.63 27.75 -37.38
C SER A 785 -5.07 28.71 -38.49
N ASN A 786 -6.38 28.78 -38.74
CA ASN A 786 -6.95 29.91 -39.47
C ASN A 786 -6.50 31.23 -38.81
N PRO A 787 -5.98 32.22 -39.58
CA PRO A 787 -5.55 33.49 -39.00
C PRO A 787 -6.71 34.30 -38.41
N VAL A 788 -6.52 34.83 -37.20
CA VAL A 788 -7.46 35.72 -36.52
C VAL A 788 -7.04 37.17 -36.77
N ALA A 789 -7.93 37.98 -37.32
CA ALA A 789 -7.69 39.40 -37.54
C ALA A 789 -7.86 40.22 -36.25
N ILE A 790 -6.78 40.85 -35.81
CA ILE A 790 -6.79 41.80 -34.69
C ILE A 790 -7.15 43.17 -35.24
N SER A 791 -8.35 43.63 -34.89
CA SER A 791 -8.84 44.94 -35.25
C SER A 791 -8.64 45.93 -34.10
N ILE A 792 -8.30 47.18 -34.41
CA ILE A 792 -8.09 48.24 -33.41
C ILE A 792 -9.00 49.41 -33.76
N LYS A 793 -9.75 49.90 -32.77
CA LYS A 793 -10.64 51.06 -32.90
C LYS A 793 -9.86 52.35 -32.65
N VAL A 794 -9.81 53.23 -33.66
CA VAL A 794 -9.11 54.52 -33.66
C VAL A 794 -10.10 55.68 -33.52
N THR A 795 -9.82 56.64 -32.63
CA THR A 795 -10.64 57.83 -32.33
C THR A 795 -9.87 59.15 -32.53
N ASP A 796 -10.59 60.28 -32.65
CA ASP A 796 -10.00 61.61 -32.87
C ASP A 796 -9.23 62.16 -31.65
N LEU A 797 -8.31 63.10 -31.92
CA LEU A 797 -7.52 63.81 -30.91
C LEU A 797 -8.34 64.90 -30.17
N PRO A 798 -8.34 64.94 -28.82
CA PRO A 798 -8.95 66.02 -28.06
C PRO A 798 -8.08 67.29 -28.04
N THR A 799 -8.71 68.48 -28.00
CA THR A 799 -8.04 69.78 -28.00
C THR A 799 -7.70 70.29 -26.58
N PRO A 800 -6.51 70.91 -26.35
CA PRO A 800 -6.08 71.36 -25.02
C PRO A 800 -6.28 72.87 -24.79
N ASN A 801 -6.53 73.27 -23.52
CA ASN A 801 -6.47 74.65 -23.07
C ASN A 801 -5.72 74.79 -21.71
N ASP A 802 -4.70 75.65 -21.73
CA ASP A 802 -4.06 76.43 -20.66
C ASP A 802 -3.16 75.82 -19.55
N PRO A 803 -2.16 76.61 -19.04
CA PRO A 803 -0.84 76.08 -18.65
C PRO A 803 -0.31 76.62 -17.27
N PRO A 804 0.97 77.01 -17.02
CA PRO A 804 1.78 76.40 -15.94
C PRO A 804 2.31 77.37 -14.85
N PRO A 805 3.13 76.90 -13.89
CA PRO A 805 4.52 77.43 -13.81
C PRO A 805 5.62 76.38 -13.45
N LYS A 806 6.88 76.84 -13.28
CA LYS A 806 8.17 76.13 -13.49
C LYS A 806 9.10 76.04 -12.25
N ILE A 807 9.85 74.91 -12.11
CA ILE A 807 11.33 74.74 -11.85
C ILE A 807 11.95 75.38 -10.56
N PRO A 808 12.85 74.73 -9.76
CA PRO A 808 14.17 74.17 -10.19
C PRO A 808 14.78 72.89 -9.52
N ASP A 809 15.85 72.40 -10.17
CA ASP A 809 16.89 71.40 -9.77
C ASP A 809 18.12 72.13 -9.12
N PRO A 810 19.22 71.51 -8.54
CA PRO A 810 20.09 70.52 -9.22
C PRO A 810 21.03 69.55 -8.39
N GLU A 811 21.84 68.75 -9.13
CA GLU A 811 23.25 68.29 -8.90
C GLU A 811 23.67 67.06 -8.00
N ASP A 812 24.04 65.94 -8.68
CA ASP A 812 25.36 65.19 -8.79
C ASP A 812 26.24 64.86 -7.52
N PRO A 813 27.22 63.89 -7.51
CA PRO A 813 27.86 63.19 -8.65
C PRO A 813 28.24 61.67 -8.58
N CYS A 814 28.70 61.19 -9.76
CA CYS A 814 29.20 59.87 -10.19
C CYS A 814 30.44 59.24 -9.49
N ALA A 815 30.68 57.92 -9.73
CA ALA A 815 31.87 57.39 -10.47
C ALA A 815 31.85 55.85 -10.71
N LEU A 816 32.67 55.37 -11.68
CA LEU A 816 32.63 54.03 -12.32
C LEU A 816 33.88 53.13 -12.08
N THR A 817 33.85 51.91 -12.70
CA THR A 817 34.89 51.23 -13.54
C THR A 817 35.64 49.92 -13.12
N THR A 818 35.36 48.85 -13.90
CA THR A 818 36.27 47.88 -14.62
C THR A 818 36.99 46.64 -14.00
N CYS A 819 36.61 45.46 -14.52
CA CYS A 819 37.39 44.42 -15.25
C CYS A 819 38.40 43.40 -14.60
N SER A 820 37.95 42.12 -14.59
CA SER A 820 38.49 40.97 -15.38
C SER A 820 39.56 39.94 -14.87
N THR A 821 39.27 38.65 -15.20
CA THR A 821 40.12 37.43 -15.39
C THR A 821 40.93 36.76 -14.26
N SER A 822 40.59 35.49 -13.92
CA SER A 822 41.37 34.24 -14.18
C SER A 822 40.93 33.01 -13.34
N LYS A 823 41.40 31.80 -13.72
CA LYS A 823 41.16 30.42 -13.17
C LYS A 823 42.41 29.57 -13.55
N PRO A 824 42.86 28.43 -12.94
CA PRO A 824 42.32 27.48 -11.90
C PRO A 824 42.98 27.64 -10.48
N PRO A 825 43.05 26.67 -9.51
CA PRO A 825 42.77 25.21 -9.51
C PRO A 825 41.83 24.66 -8.39
N VAL A 826 42.35 23.91 -7.39
CA VAL A 826 41.63 22.95 -6.52
C VAL A 826 42.12 22.99 -5.05
N GLU A 827 41.21 22.63 -4.14
CA GLU A 827 41.38 22.00 -2.81
C GLU A 827 41.29 22.80 -1.49
N ASN A 828 40.69 22.07 -0.54
CA ASN A 828 40.69 22.15 0.92
C ASN A 828 39.59 22.92 1.69
N LEU A 829 39.14 22.24 2.77
CA LEU A 829 37.99 22.58 3.61
C LEU A 829 38.38 23.59 4.70
N SER A 830 37.83 24.79 4.63
CA SER A 830 37.77 25.71 5.77
C SER A 830 36.43 26.45 5.77
N VAL A 831 35.64 26.27 6.82
CA VAL A 831 34.32 26.91 6.99
C VAL A 831 34.51 28.43 7.15
N PRO A 832 33.97 29.28 6.24
CA PRO A 832 33.98 30.71 6.45
C PRO A 832 32.97 31.09 7.54
N SER A 833 33.42 31.87 8.53
CA SER A 833 32.53 32.63 9.39
C SER A 833 32.05 33.87 8.64
N ASP A 834 30.91 33.79 7.96
CA ASP A 834 30.24 34.96 7.35
C ASP A 834 29.70 35.89 8.45
N PRO A 835 30.20 37.13 8.60
CA PRO A 835 29.46 38.18 9.26
C PRO A 835 28.36 38.70 8.32
N VAL A 836 27.28 39.23 8.89
CA VAL A 836 26.15 39.85 8.17
C VAL A 836 25.23 38.91 7.37
N LEU A 837 24.68 37.92 8.08
CA LEU A 837 23.28 37.56 7.89
C LEU A 837 22.49 37.96 9.13
N ASP A 838 21.19 38.21 8.93
CA ASP A 838 20.19 38.32 9.98
C ASP A 838 20.49 37.35 11.14
N PRO A 839 20.54 37.82 12.42
CA PRO A 839 20.80 36.98 13.57
C PRO A 839 19.93 35.72 13.64
N THR A 840 18.70 35.73 13.11
CA THR A 840 17.87 34.52 12.92
C THR A 840 16.80 34.72 11.84
N PRO A 841 16.36 33.70 11.08
CA PRO A 841 15.23 33.81 10.13
C PRO A 841 13.83 34.18 10.69
N GLU A 842 13.75 34.54 11.98
CA GLU A 842 12.52 34.75 12.74
C GLU A 842 11.71 35.97 12.25
N ASP A 843 12.35 37.07 11.82
CA ASP A 843 11.67 38.24 11.24
C ASP A 843 10.85 37.84 10.02
N ARG A 844 11.47 37.07 9.11
CA ARG A 844 10.85 36.57 7.88
C ARG A 844 9.72 35.58 8.19
N PHE A 845 9.96 34.61 9.08
CA PHE A 845 8.93 33.64 9.47
C PHE A 845 7.74 34.29 10.19
N THR A 846 7.97 35.35 10.97
CA THR A 846 6.90 36.16 11.57
C THR A 846 6.09 36.85 10.47
N ARG A 847 6.76 37.55 9.56
CA ARG A 847 6.10 38.33 8.49
C ARG A 847 5.31 37.48 7.52
N ASP A 848 5.82 36.32 7.11
CA ASP A 848 5.12 35.36 6.24
C ASP A 848 3.72 35.02 6.81
N HIS A 849 3.66 34.68 8.09
CA HIS A 849 2.41 34.32 8.76
C HIS A 849 1.54 35.53 9.06
N VAL A 850 2.12 36.68 9.40
CA VAL A 850 1.42 37.96 9.60
C VAL A 850 0.67 38.39 8.34
N ALA A 851 1.36 38.38 7.19
CA ALA A 851 0.79 38.72 5.89
C ALA A 851 -0.30 37.73 5.47
N TYR A 852 -0.06 36.42 5.64
CA TYR A 852 -1.05 35.38 5.30
C TYR A 852 -2.30 35.41 6.20
N LEU A 853 -2.14 35.70 7.50
CA LEU A 853 -3.22 35.66 8.49
C LEU A 853 -3.94 37.01 8.68
N GLY A 854 -3.46 38.10 8.07
CA GLY A 854 -4.03 39.44 8.21
C GLY A 854 -4.04 39.95 9.65
N ILE A 855 -3.02 39.63 10.44
CA ILE A 855 -2.89 40.02 11.86
C ILE A 855 -1.84 41.12 12.05
N PRO A 856 -1.85 41.89 13.16
CA PRO A 856 -0.78 42.84 13.45
C PRO A 856 0.59 42.15 13.57
N GLU A 857 1.66 42.78 13.05
CA GLU A 857 3.03 42.28 13.19
C GLU A 857 3.49 42.43 14.66
N PRO A 858 3.86 41.34 15.36
CA PRO A 858 4.36 41.42 16.73
C PRO A 858 5.80 41.92 16.75
N ILE A 859 6.28 42.37 17.91
CA ILE A 859 7.71 42.63 18.11
C ILE A 859 8.47 41.31 18.02
N THR A 860 9.30 41.17 16.99
CA THR A 860 10.08 39.94 16.78
C THR A 860 11.07 39.69 17.92
N LYS A 861 11.17 38.44 18.37
CA LYS A 861 12.06 38.04 19.45
C LYS A 861 13.54 38.10 19.05
N SER A 862 14.35 38.81 19.82
CA SER A 862 15.82 38.85 19.67
C SER A 862 16.47 37.51 20.07
N ILE A 863 17.79 37.37 19.86
CA ILE A 863 18.55 36.20 20.38
C ILE A 863 18.50 36.16 21.91
N ASP A 864 18.50 37.31 22.59
CA ASP A 864 18.50 37.34 24.05
C ASP A 864 17.10 37.08 24.63
N ASP A 865 16.02 37.54 23.98
CA ASP A 865 14.65 37.07 24.27
C ASP A 865 14.55 35.54 24.14
N LYS A 866 15.11 34.97 23.06
CA LYS A 866 15.12 33.52 22.81
C LYS A 866 15.83 32.78 23.94
N ARG A 867 16.98 33.29 24.38
CA ARG A 867 17.73 32.73 25.52
C ARG A 867 16.94 32.83 26.81
N GLU A 868 16.32 33.97 27.10
CA GLU A 868 15.51 34.16 28.31
C GLU A 868 14.34 33.18 28.37
N ILE A 869 13.63 32.98 27.25
CA ILE A 869 12.56 31.97 27.13
C ILE A 869 13.09 30.55 27.41
N LEU A 870 14.22 30.17 26.80
CA LEU A 870 14.80 28.84 27.00
C LEU A 870 15.30 28.65 28.44
N GLN A 871 15.89 29.68 29.06
CA GLN A 871 16.33 29.66 30.46
C GLN A 871 15.15 29.60 31.44
N ALA A 872 14.02 30.23 31.13
CA ALA A 872 12.79 30.10 31.92
C ALA A 872 12.26 28.65 31.84
N ILE A 873 12.20 28.05 30.64
CA ILE A 873 11.78 26.65 30.49
C ILE A 873 12.75 25.69 31.20
N GLU A 874 14.07 25.90 31.10
CA GLU A 874 15.08 25.11 31.84
C GLU A 874 14.85 25.19 33.37
N ARG A 875 14.50 26.37 33.88
CA ARG A 875 14.24 26.60 35.32
C ARG A 875 12.92 25.98 35.78
N ASP A 876 11.86 26.13 34.99
CA ASP A 876 10.49 25.76 35.37
C ASP A 876 10.21 24.26 35.16
N THR A 877 10.95 23.61 34.25
CA THR A 877 10.71 22.19 33.86
C THR A 877 11.89 21.26 34.08
N GLY A 878 13.12 21.78 34.20
CA GLY A 878 14.36 21.00 34.21
C GLY A 878 14.77 20.42 32.85
N ALA A 879 13.92 20.48 31.83
CA ALA A 879 14.23 20.03 30.47
C ALA A 879 15.07 21.09 29.74
N LYS A 880 15.91 20.66 28.79
CA LYS A 880 16.82 21.56 28.06
C LYS A 880 16.39 21.73 26.59
N PRO A 881 15.62 22.77 26.27
CA PRO A 881 15.19 23.05 24.90
C PRO A 881 16.24 23.78 24.04
N ALA A 882 16.09 23.61 22.74
CA ALA A 882 16.74 24.42 21.71
C ALA A 882 15.73 24.80 20.61
N PHE A 883 15.83 26.05 20.12
CA PHE A 883 15.10 26.48 18.91
C PHE A 883 15.96 26.17 17.69
N VAL A 884 15.43 25.37 16.76
CA VAL A 884 16.10 24.91 15.54
C VAL A 884 15.45 25.57 14.34
N TYR A 885 16.06 26.63 13.83
CA TYR A 885 15.67 27.31 12.60
C TYR A 885 16.22 26.53 11.40
N VAL A 886 15.35 26.23 10.43
CA VAL A 886 15.71 25.57 9.17
C VAL A 886 15.23 26.44 8.01
N SER A 887 16.16 27.01 7.26
CA SER A 887 15.92 28.05 6.25
C SER A 887 16.77 27.84 5.00
N PHE A 888 16.40 28.48 3.89
CA PHE A 888 17.26 28.59 2.71
C PHE A 888 17.89 29.97 2.59
N VAL A 889 19.17 30.00 2.24
CA VAL A 889 19.99 31.21 2.06
C VAL A 889 20.80 31.12 0.75
N PRO A 890 20.99 32.21 0.00
CA PRO A 890 21.78 32.18 -1.23
C PRO A 890 23.24 31.78 -1.01
N ALA A 891 23.80 31.06 -1.97
CA ALA A 891 25.15 30.50 -1.92
C ALA A 891 26.29 31.55 -1.93
N SER A 892 25.98 32.79 -2.30
CA SER A 892 26.87 33.94 -2.25
C SER A 892 26.06 35.18 -1.91
N LEU A 893 26.41 35.87 -0.83
CA LEU A 893 25.90 37.20 -0.49
C LEU A 893 26.91 38.25 -0.96
N THR A 894 26.41 39.35 -1.51
CA THR A 894 27.27 40.48 -1.91
C THR A 894 27.30 41.53 -0.80
N ALA A 895 28.41 42.27 -0.66
CA ALA A 895 28.54 43.28 0.39
C ALA A 895 27.53 44.45 0.29
N SER A 896 26.81 44.58 -0.83
CA SER A 896 25.66 45.49 -0.98
C SER A 896 24.37 45.01 -0.31
N ASP A 897 24.24 43.71 -0.04
CA ASP A 897 23.06 43.13 0.61
C ASP A 897 23.03 43.45 2.12
N SER A 898 24.23 43.61 2.71
CA SER A 898 24.45 43.86 4.13
C SER A 898 24.06 45.27 4.61
N ASP A 899 24.15 46.29 3.74
CA ASP A 899 24.16 47.71 4.15
C ASP A 899 22.83 48.45 3.88
N SER A 900 21.85 47.78 3.27
CA SER A 900 20.62 48.40 2.75
C SER A 900 19.32 47.97 3.45
N GLY A 901 19.41 47.22 4.55
CA GLY A 901 18.24 46.63 5.24
C GLY A 901 17.51 45.54 4.44
N LYS A 902 17.96 45.23 3.22
CA LYS A 902 17.39 44.23 2.32
C LYS A 902 17.60 42.77 2.76
N THR A 903 18.44 42.52 3.76
CA THR A 903 18.51 41.22 4.46
C THR A 903 17.14 40.77 5.01
N LYS A 904 16.20 41.70 5.24
CA LYS A 904 14.81 41.42 5.63
C LYS A 904 13.93 40.86 4.49
N ASP A 905 14.42 40.78 3.25
CA ASP A 905 13.61 40.35 2.09
C ASP A 905 14.40 39.46 1.11
N LEU A 906 14.97 38.37 1.62
CA LEU A 906 15.58 37.31 0.81
C LEU A 906 14.59 36.56 -0.12
N GLY A 907 13.30 36.94 -0.15
CA GLY A 907 12.21 36.25 -0.81
C GLY A 907 11.64 36.97 -2.04
N ASN A 908 11.47 38.30 -2.00
CA ASN A 908 10.86 39.06 -3.10
C ASN A 908 11.87 39.41 -4.20
N GLY A 909 11.39 39.39 -5.46
CA GLY A 909 12.15 39.85 -6.63
C GLY A 909 13.16 38.86 -7.23
N ARG A 910 13.45 37.72 -6.57
CA ARG A 910 14.27 36.63 -7.11
C ARG A 910 13.40 35.58 -7.80
N SER A 911 13.85 35.07 -8.94
CA SER A 911 13.16 34.01 -9.69
C SER A 911 13.22 32.66 -8.96
N ASP A 912 12.30 31.73 -9.29
CA ASP A 912 12.31 30.39 -8.70
C ASP A 912 13.60 29.63 -9.01
N ALA A 913 14.14 29.76 -10.21
CA ALA A 913 15.40 29.13 -10.62
C ALA A 913 16.63 29.65 -9.83
N GLU A 914 16.57 30.87 -9.29
CA GLU A 914 17.59 31.40 -8.38
C GLU A 914 17.38 30.88 -6.95
N ARG A 915 16.13 30.90 -6.46
CA ARG A 915 15.78 30.41 -5.12
C ARG A 915 16.04 28.90 -4.97
N ASP A 916 15.88 28.13 -6.03
CA ASP A 916 16.13 26.68 -6.04
C ASP A 916 17.60 26.28 -5.87
N ARG A 917 18.52 27.23 -6.06
CA ARG A 917 19.96 27.10 -5.82
C ARG A 917 20.38 27.53 -4.40
N ASP A 918 19.48 28.14 -3.63
CA ASP A 918 19.76 28.53 -2.25
C ASP A 918 20.10 27.29 -1.40
N GLN A 919 21.08 27.42 -0.51
CA GLN A 919 21.59 26.34 0.32
C GLN A 919 20.79 26.24 1.61
N LEU A 920 20.65 25.02 2.12
CA LEU A 920 20.07 24.76 3.43
C LEU A 920 20.95 25.34 4.55
N GLU A 921 20.36 26.15 5.40
CA GLU A 921 20.94 26.65 6.65
C GLU A 921 20.16 26.14 7.86
N VAL A 922 20.88 25.59 8.83
CA VAL A 922 20.37 25.20 10.14
C VAL A 922 21.00 26.11 11.19
N LEU A 923 20.17 26.79 11.96
CA LEU A 923 20.59 27.69 13.04
C LEU A 923 19.93 27.25 14.35
N VAL A 924 20.73 27.07 15.40
CA VAL A 924 20.26 26.61 16.72
C VAL A 924 20.55 27.64 17.80
N VAL A 925 19.50 28.04 18.52
CA VAL A 925 19.60 28.86 19.73
C VAL A 925 19.32 27.99 20.95
N THR A 926 20.23 28.02 21.92
CA THR A 926 20.13 27.33 23.22
C THR A 926 20.16 28.36 24.36
N ALA A 927 19.70 27.97 25.55
CA ALA A 927 19.68 28.82 26.75
C ALA A 927 21.04 29.48 27.07
N GLN A 928 22.14 28.81 26.75
CA GLN A 928 23.52 29.26 27.03
C GLN A 928 24.44 28.97 25.84
N GLY A 929 25.55 29.72 25.73
CA GLY A 929 26.58 29.56 24.69
C GLY A 929 26.30 30.31 23.38
N PRO A 930 27.23 30.21 22.40
CA PRO A 930 27.08 30.84 21.10
C PRO A 930 26.00 30.14 20.26
N VAL A 931 25.32 30.91 19.41
CA VAL A 931 24.39 30.37 18.39
C VAL A 931 25.16 29.43 17.46
N ILE A 932 24.59 28.26 17.18
CA ILE A 932 25.19 27.28 16.27
C ILE A 932 24.60 27.58 14.88
N ARG A 933 25.44 27.77 13.86
CA ARG A 933 25.01 27.99 12.47
C ARG A 933 25.72 26.97 11.57
N ARG A 934 24.98 26.38 10.63
CA ARG A 934 25.48 25.38 9.67
C ARG A 934 24.85 25.62 8.31
N ARG A 935 25.67 25.76 7.28
CA ARG A 935 25.24 25.75 5.87
C ARG A 935 25.65 24.42 5.25
N ILE A 936 24.74 23.82 4.50
CA ILE A 936 24.90 22.49 3.91
C ILE A 936 24.93 22.65 2.39
N ALA A 937 26.13 22.84 1.85
CA ALA A 937 26.33 23.29 0.47
C ALA A 937 25.77 22.31 -0.57
N GLU A 938 25.78 21.00 -0.29
CA GLU A 938 25.22 19.99 -1.20
C GLU A 938 23.68 19.96 -1.20
N ALA A 939 23.03 20.53 -0.18
CA ALA A 939 21.59 20.48 0.07
C ALA A 939 20.90 21.78 -0.41
N THR A 940 20.75 21.93 -1.72
CA THR A 940 20.02 23.07 -2.30
C THR A 940 18.51 22.96 -2.06
N ARG A 941 17.80 24.11 -2.10
CA ARG A 941 16.36 24.20 -1.93
C ARG A 941 15.59 23.23 -2.81
N ALA A 942 15.92 23.12 -4.10
CA ALA A 942 15.28 22.15 -4.99
C ALA A 942 15.43 20.70 -4.50
N LYS A 943 16.63 20.28 -4.08
CA LYS A 943 16.88 18.92 -3.59
C LYS A 943 16.16 18.65 -2.28
N VAL A 944 16.22 19.58 -1.33
CA VAL A 944 15.59 19.42 -0.02
C VAL A 944 14.06 19.43 -0.15
N MET A 945 13.48 20.28 -0.99
CA MET A 945 12.04 20.32 -1.26
C MET A 945 11.55 19.05 -1.97
N ALA A 946 12.28 18.55 -2.97
CA ALA A 946 11.95 17.29 -3.63
C ALA A 946 11.99 16.10 -2.66
N LEU A 947 13.04 16.00 -1.85
CA LEU A 947 13.18 14.94 -0.85
C LEU A 947 12.14 15.06 0.28
N ALA A 948 11.86 16.27 0.75
CA ALA A 948 10.82 16.55 1.75
C ALA A 948 9.43 16.13 1.26
N LYS A 949 9.09 16.47 0.00
CA LYS A 949 7.83 16.07 -0.63
C LYS A 949 7.74 14.55 -0.76
N ALA A 950 8.79 13.89 -1.24
CA ALA A 950 8.84 12.43 -1.37
C ALA A 950 8.72 11.74 -0.01
N PHE A 951 9.49 12.17 0.99
CA PHE A 951 9.46 11.62 2.34
C PHE A 951 8.07 11.74 2.98
N ARG A 952 7.43 12.92 2.86
CA ARG A 952 6.06 13.13 3.35
C ARG A 952 5.08 12.16 2.66
N LEU A 953 5.12 12.04 1.33
CA LEU A 953 4.28 11.12 0.56
C LEU A 953 4.51 9.63 0.88
N GLU A 954 5.70 9.25 1.37
CA GLU A 954 5.96 7.89 1.84
C GLU A 954 5.35 7.62 3.21
N VAL A 955 5.50 8.54 4.17
CA VAL A 955 5.07 8.31 5.57
C VAL A 955 3.61 8.70 5.87
N THR A 956 2.97 9.53 5.03
CA THR A 956 1.55 9.89 5.21
C THR A 956 0.58 9.01 4.40
N ASP A 957 1.07 8.04 3.61
CA ASP A 957 0.20 7.10 2.89
C ASP A 957 -0.08 5.87 3.80
N PRO A 958 -1.32 5.66 4.29
CA PRO A 958 -1.64 4.56 5.19
C PRO A 958 -1.36 3.17 4.59
N ARG A 959 -1.30 3.07 3.25
CA ARG A 959 -0.97 1.82 2.51
C ARG A 959 0.52 1.48 2.57
N LYS A 960 1.38 2.38 3.06
CA LYS A 960 2.85 2.23 3.09
C LYS A 960 3.42 2.03 4.50
N THR A 961 2.57 1.94 5.53
CA THR A 961 2.95 1.81 6.95
C THR A 961 3.90 0.65 7.30
N ARG A 962 3.99 -0.40 6.46
CA ARG A 962 4.94 -1.53 6.62
C ARG A 962 6.14 -1.50 5.65
N ARG A 963 6.32 -0.43 4.86
CA ARG A 963 7.46 -0.29 3.93
C ARG A 963 8.61 0.49 4.57
N THR A 964 9.84 0.17 4.21
CA THR A 964 11.06 0.87 4.68
C THR A 964 11.59 1.90 3.68
N GLN A 965 10.88 2.16 2.57
CA GLN A 965 11.33 3.09 1.49
C GLN A 965 11.55 4.52 2.00
N TYR A 966 10.78 4.97 2.99
CA TYR A 966 10.98 6.26 3.65
C TYR A 966 12.35 6.38 4.34
N LEU A 967 12.98 5.26 4.73
CA LEU A 967 14.13 5.24 5.64
C LEU A 967 15.36 5.90 5.03
N ALA A 968 15.61 5.70 3.73
CA ALA A 968 16.71 6.37 3.02
C ALA A 968 16.52 7.90 3.00
N MET A 969 15.28 8.36 2.82
CA MET A 969 14.94 9.78 2.83
C MET A 969 15.04 10.39 4.23
N ALA A 970 14.53 9.67 5.24
CA ALA A 970 14.64 10.02 6.65
C ALA A 970 16.10 10.14 7.11
N GLN A 971 16.97 9.22 6.66
CA GLN A 971 18.40 9.26 6.93
C GLN A 971 19.11 10.42 6.23
N GLN A 972 18.76 10.70 4.98
CA GLN A 972 19.37 11.82 4.25
C GLN A 972 18.93 13.19 4.81
N LEU A 973 17.66 13.33 5.23
CA LEU A 973 17.18 14.52 5.95
C LEU A 973 17.84 14.66 7.32
N TYR A 974 18.02 13.57 8.08
CA TYR A 974 18.79 13.58 9.34
C TYR A 974 20.25 14.03 9.13
N ARG A 975 20.92 13.52 8.08
CA ARG A 975 22.30 13.90 7.73
C ARG A 975 22.44 15.38 7.38
N TRP A 976 21.45 15.97 6.74
CA TRP A 976 21.45 17.40 6.42
C TRP A 976 21.04 18.29 7.59
N MET A 977 20.04 17.90 8.39
CA MET A 977 19.42 18.79 9.38
C MET A 977 19.88 18.58 10.83
N ILE A 978 20.28 17.36 11.21
CA ILE A 978 20.56 16.99 12.62
C ILE A 978 22.03 16.66 12.84
N ALA A 979 22.61 15.76 12.02
CA ALA A 979 24.01 15.33 12.19
C ALA A 979 25.03 16.51 12.28
N PRO A 980 24.90 17.63 11.54
CA PRO A 980 25.85 18.74 11.58
C PRO A 980 25.82 19.57 12.88
N ILE A 981 24.77 19.41 13.71
CA ILE A 981 24.54 20.13 14.98
C ILE A 981 24.52 19.19 16.20
N GLN A 982 24.44 17.88 15.98
CA GLN A 982 24.32 16.85 17.01
C GLN A 982 25.43 16.89 18.08
N PRO A 983 26.73 17.11 17.75
CA PRO A 983 27.78 17.19 18.77
C PRO A 983 27.54 18.32 19.78
N GLU A 984 27.11 19.50 19.31
CA GLU A 984 26.79 20.62 20.21
C GLU A 984 25.51 20.40 21.01
N LEU A 985 24.49 19.75 20.43
CA LEU A 985 23.27 19.37 21.15
C LEU A 985 23.61 18.43 22.32
N GLN A 986 24.44 17.41 22.07
CA GLN A 986 24.92 16.47 23.08
C GLN A 986 25.80 17.14 24.14
N ALA A 987 26.77 17.97 23.73
CA ALA A 987 27.66 18.70 24.65
C ALA A 987 26.88 19.65 25.59
N ARG A 988 25.81 20.30 25.09
CA ARG A 988 24.93 21.18 25.87
C ARG A 988 23.85 20.40 26.64
N LYS A 989 23.74 19.08 26.43
CA LYS A 989 22.72 18.17 26.98
C LYS A 989 21.28 18.59 26.63
N ILE A 990 21.07 19.03 25.39
CA ILE A 990 19.74 19.37 24.88
C ILE A 990 18.89 18.10 24.81
N THR A 991 17.67 18.18 25.32
CA THR A 991 16.69 17.08 25.33
C THR A 991 15.46 17.37 24.47
N ASN A 992 15.19 18.65 24.18
CA ASN A 992 14.00 19.07 23.44
C ASN A 992 14.41 19.93 22.24
N LEU A 993 13.90 19.61 21.04
CA LEU A 993 14.17 20.34 19.81
C LEU A 993 12.87 20.93 19.26
N VAL A 994 12.79 22.25 19.16
CA VAL A 994 11.62 22.92 18.61
C VAL A 994 11.98 23.56 17.27
N PHE A 995 11.42 23.01 16.19
CA PHE A 995 11.73 23.37 14.82
C PHE A 995 10.89 24.56 14.34
N LEU A 996 11.57 25.53 13.72
CA LEU A 996 10.99 26.66 13.01
C LEU A 996 11.48 26.57 11.56
N MET A 997 10.56 26.38 10.61
CA MET A 997 10.94 25.92 9.27
C MET A 997 10.42 26.82 8.15
N ASP A 998 11.20 26.88 7.08
CA ASP A 998 10.88 27.65 5.88
C ASP A 998 9.60 27.18 5.19
N THR A 999 9.03 28.06 4.35
CA THR A 999 7.84 27.74 3.56
C THR A 999 8.10 26.51 2.68
N GLY A 1000 7.22 25.50 2.79
CA GLY A 1000 7.39 24.18 2.19
C GLY A 1000 7.85 23.09 3.17
N LEU A 1001 8.72 23.41 4.13
CA LEU A 1001 9.22 22.45 5.13
C LEU A 1001 8.32 22.33 6.38
N ARG A 1002 7.41 23.28 6.61
CA ARG A 1002 6.52 23.33 7.80
C ARG A 1002 5.61 22.10 8.02
N SER A 1003 5.51 21.19 7.05
CA SER A 1003 4.74 19.92 7.12
C SER A 1003 5.62 18.66 7.11
N LEU A 1004 6.92 18.82 7.36
CA LEU A 1004 7.89 17.73 7.35
C LEU A 1004 7.82 16.94 8.68
N PRO A 1005 7.66 15.60 8.67
CA PRO A 1005 7.52 14.82 9.89
C PRO A 1005 8.90 14.56 10.52
N VAL A 1006 9.46 15.61 11.15
CA VAL A 1006 10.81 15.61 11.74
C VAL A 1006 11.02 14.54 12.81
N ALA A 1007 9.96 14.13 13.51
CA ALA A 1007 9.98 13.01 14.47
C ALA A 1007 10.48 11.69 13.84
N ALA A 1008 10.16 11.47 12.56
CA ALA A 1008 10.50 10.28 11.79
C ALA A 1008 11.85 10.39 11.04
N PHE A 1009 12.63 11.45 11.25
CA PHE A 1009 14.03 11.47 10.81
C PHE A 1009 14.81 10.36 11.51
N HIS A 1010 15.75 9.72 10.81
CA HIS A 1010 16.39 8.50 11.30
C HIS A 1010 17.91 8.64 11.27
N SER A 1011 18.55 8.42 12.42
CA SER A 1011 20.02 8.53 12.58
C SER A 1011 20.80 7.46 11.81
N GLY A 1012 20.17 6.30 11.59
CA GLY A 1012 20.82 5.06 11.16
C GLY A 1012 20.65 3.96 12.21
N GLN A 1013 20.53 4.34 13.49
CA GLN A 1013 20.30 3.43 14.62
C GLN A 1013 18.89 3.54 15.22
N GLY A 1014 18.25 4.71 15.09
CA GLY A 1014 16.90 4.98 15.60
C GLY A 1014 16.36 6.35 15.17
N PHE A 1015 15.11 6.63 15.50
CA PHE A 1015 14.37 7.84 15.14
C PHE A 1015 14.73 9.04 16.01
N LEU A 1016 14.50 10.26 15.49
CA LEU A 1016 14.80 11.49 16.21
C LEU A 1016 13.97 11.64 17.48
N ILE A 1017 12.70 11.22 17.46
CA ILE A 1017 11.78 11.23 18.61
C ILE A 1017 12.26 10.34 19.78
N GLU A 1018 13.06 9.30 19.49
CA GLU A 1018 13.63 8.41 20.52
C GLU A 1018 14.82 9.04 21.24
N GLN A 1019 15.41 10.10 20.66
CA GLN A 1019 16.59 10.81 21.18
C GLN A 1019 16.23 12.18 21.79
N TYR A 1020 15.20 12.85 21.26
CA TYR A 1020 14.76 14.18 21.68
C TYR A 1020 13.24 14.30 21.67
N SER A 1021 12.68 15.01 22.64
CA SER A 1021 11.32 15.54 22.52
C SER A 1021 11.29 16.56 21.37
N VAL A 1022 10.51 16.32 20.31
CA VAL A 1022 10.41 17.25 19.18
C VAL A 1022 9.12 18.06 19.21
N GLY A 1023 9.18 19.30 18.76
CA GLY A 1023 8.02 20.15 18.50
C GLY A 1023 8.25 21.01 17.25
N THR A 1024 7.18 21.60 16.75
CA THR A 1024 7.22 22.51 15.58
C THR A 1024 6.42 23.77 15.90
N MET A 1025 6.88 24.95 15.47
CA MET A 1025 6.10 26.17 15.56
C MET A 1025 6.23 27.03 14.29
N PRO A 1026 5.18 27.78 13.90
CA PRO A 1026 5.20 28.63 12.70
C PRO A 1026 6.19 29.80 12.84
N SER A 1027 6.22 30.43 14.02
CA SER A 1027 7.20 31.44 14.41
C SER A 1027 7.23 31.55 15.94
N LEU A 1028 8.37 31.87 16.54
CA LEU A 1028 8.47 32.07 17.98
C LEU A 1028 7.67 33.29 18.45
N SER A 1029 7.74 34.37 17.69
CA SER A 1029 7.13 35.68 18.00
C SER A 1029 5.60 35.68 17.88
N LEU A 1030 5.03 34.63 17.27
CA LEU A 1030 3.59 34.38 17.16
C LEU A 1030 3.09 33.28 18.12
N SER A 1031 3.98 32.64 18.88
CA SER A 1031 3.67 31.52 19.76
C SER A 1031 3.70 31.96 21.23
N ASP A 1032 2.76 31.48 22.05
CA ASP A 1032 2.87 31.64 23.50
C ASP A 1032 3.81 30.57 24.05
N THR A 1033 5.00 30.98 24.45
CA THR A 1033 6.08 30.09 24.92
C THR A 1033 6.06 29.86 26.42
N ARG A 1034 5.12 30.46 27.15
CA ARG A 1034 5.01 30.31 28.60
C ARG A 1034 4.62 28.87 28.94
N TYR A 1035 5.47 28.19 29.71
CA TYR A 1035 5.18 26.86 30.18
C TYR A 1035 3.90 26.84 31.02
N ARG A 1036 3.07 25.82 30.80
CA ARG A 1036 1.90 25.51 31.60
C ARG A 1036 1.82 24.01 31.77
N ASP A 1037 1.73 23.54 33.01
CA ASP A 1037 1.55 22.12 33.26
C ASP A 1037 0.16 21.67 32.76
N ILE A 1038 0.15 20.57 32.01
CA ILE A 1038 -1.04 19.97 31.42
C ILE A 1038 -1.37 18.58 31.98
N ARG A 1039 -0.58 18.07 32.94
CA ARG A 1039 -0.78 16.74 33.53
C ARG A 1039 -2.15 16.61 34.19
N ASP A 1040 -2.60 17.66 34.89
CA ASP A 1040 -3.92 17.73 35.53
C ASP A 1040 -5.01 18.35 34.64
N SER A 1041 -4.73 18.63 33.36
CA SER A 1041 -5.71 19.21 32.44
C SER A 1041 -6.73 18.18 31.98
N LYS A 1042 -8.03 18.52 32.06
CA LYS A 1042 -9.08 17.68 31.48
C LYS A 1042 -9.14 17.82 29.97
N VAL A 1043 -9.35 16.70 29.26
CA VAL A 1043 -9.48 16.66 27.79
C VAL A 1043 -10.94 16.64 27.32
N LEU A 1044 -11.24 17.39 26.27
CA LEU A 1044 -12.47 17.26 25.48
C LEU A 1044 -12.08 16.66 24.13
N SER A 1045 -12.48 15.42 23.90
CA SER A 1045 -12.14 14.65 22.71
C SER A 1045 -13.36 14.50 21.80
N LEU A 1046 -13.18 14.82 20.52
CA LEU A 1046 -14.12 14.44 19.46
C LEU A 1046 -13.43 13.43 18.55
N GLY A 1047 -14.11 12.34 18.20
CA GLY A 1047 -13.62 11.33 17.27
C GLY A 1047 -14.64 11.00 16.20
N ILE A 1048 -14.23 10.97 14.94
CA ILE A 1048 -15.05 10.51 13.81
C ILE A 1048 -14.29 9.38 13.11
N SER A 1049 -14.80 8.16 13.31
CA SER A 1049 -14.26 6.91 12.74
C SER A 1049 -15.03 6.42 11.51
N GLU A 1050 -16.29 6.85 11.37
CA GLU A 1050 -17.17 6.55 10.24
C GLU A 1050 -17.06 7.61 9.13
N SER A 1051 -17.53 7.30 7.92
CA SER A 1051 -17.60 8.27 6.82
C SER A 1051 -18.81 9.20 6.99
N THR A 1052 -18.62 10.52 6.89
CA THR A 1052 -19.69 11.52 6.95
C THR A 1052 -20.07 12.06 5.57
N GLU A 1053 -19.07 12.34 4.72
CA GLU A 1053 -19.24 12.95 3.39
C GLU A 1053 -18.48 12.18 2.30
N GLY A 1054 -18.48 10.84 2.35
CA GLY A 1054 -17.81 9.99 1.35
C GLY A 1054 -16.28 9.90 1.48
N GLN A 1055 -15.71 10.53 2.50
CA GLN A 1055 -14.31 10.35 2.90
C GLN A 1055 -14.08 8.90 3.39
N PRO A 1056 -12.88 8.31 3.22
CA PRO A 1056 -12.57 6.98 3.78
C PRO A 1056 -12.76 6.94 5.30
N PRO A 1057 -13.27 5.83 5.89
CA PRO A 1057 -13.39 5.72 7.34
C PRO A 1057 -12.02 5.77 8.04
N LEU A 1058 -11.99 6.24 9.28
CA LEU A 1058 -10.78 6.35 10.12
C LEU A 1058 -10.87 5.39 11.31
N PRO A 1059 -10.75 4.06 11.12
CA PRO A 1059 -11.03 3.07 12.16
C PRO A 1059 -10.14 3.20 13.42
N SER A 1060 -8.90 3.68 13.26
CA SER A 1060 -7.97 3.90 14.39
C SER A 1060 -8.42 4.98 15.37
N VAL A 1061 -9.27 5.93 14.95
CA VAL A 1061 -9.77 7.03 15.78
C VAL A 1061 -10.43 6.51 17.06
N LEU A 1062 -11.18 5.41 16.98
CA LEU A 1062 -11.82 4.81 18.16
C LEU A 1062 -10.80 4.38 19.22
N VAL A 1063 -9.65 3.84 18.80
CA VAL A 1063 -8.56 3.41 19.70
C VAL A 1063 -7.82 4.63 20.27
N GLU A 1064 -7.56 5.62 19.45
CA GLU A 1064 -6.90 6.88 19.83
C GLU A 1064 -7.67 7.63 20.91
N VAL A 1065 -8.93 8.01 20.63
CA VAL A 1065 -9.72 8.85 21.54
C VAL A 1065 -10.11 8.12 22.83
N SER A 1066 -10.31 6.80 22.77
CA SER A 1066 -10.56 6.00 23.96
C SER A 1066 -9.28 5.81 24.81
N THR A 1067 -8.11 5.76 24.20
CA THR A 1067 -6.82 5.75 24.92
C THR A 1067 -6.57 7.09 25.60
N LEU A 1068 -6.79 8.21 24.89
CA LEU A 1068 -6.61 9.55 25.44
C LEU A 1068 -7.50 9.80 26.65
N VAL A 1069 -8.80 9.53 26.55
CA VAL A 1069 -9.80 9.89 27.59
C VAL A 1069 -9.85 8.88 28.76
N ASN A 1070 -9.42 7.63 28.55
CA ASN A 1070 -9.51 6.60 29.61
C ASN A 1070 -8.15 6.18 30.20
N ARG A 1071 -7.01 6.51 29.56
CA ARG A 1071 -5.66 6.11 30.05
C ARG A 1071 -4.71 7.28 30.31
N LEU A 1072 -4.79 8.36 29.54
CA LEU A 1072 -3.80 9.46 29.61
C LEU A 1072 -4.34 10.70 30.34
N TRP A 1073 -5.56 11.14 30.03
CA TRP A 1073 -6.20 12.30 30.66
C TRP A 1073 -7.66 12.01 30.98
N SER A 1074 -8.14 12.44 32.15
CA SER A 1074 -9.59 12.41 32.43
C SER A 1074 -10.33 13.44 31.56
N GLY A 1075 -11.50 13.10 31.04
CA GLY A 1075 -12.14 13.94 30.03
C GLY A 1075 -13.57 13.59 29.66
N ARG A 1076 -14.03 14.19 28.56
CA ARG A 1076 -15.31 13.90 27.92
C ARG A 1076 -15.05 13.54 26.46
N LEU A 1077 -15.69 12.47 26.01
CA LEU A 1077 -15.62 11.96 24.64
C LEU A 1077 -16.95 12.15 23.90
N PHE A 1078 -16.87 12.62 22.67
CA PHE A 1078 -17.92 12.53 21.67
C PHE A 1078 -17.42 11.70 20.48
N LEU A 1079 -18.21 10.74 20.02
CA LEU A 1079 -17.85 9.84 18.93
C LEU A 1079 -18.92 9.89 17.83
N ASN A 1080 -18.48 9.84 16.57
CA ASN A 1080 -19.30 9.74 15.36
C ASN A 1080 -20.48 10.73 15.40
N GLN A 1081 -21.72 10.25 15.44
CA GLN A 1081 -22.96 11.07 15.43
C GLN A 1081 -23.03 12.15 16.53
N LYS A 1082 -22.19 12.05 17.56
CA LYS A 1082 -22.16 13.01 18.69
C LYS A 1082 -21.04 14.06 18.56
N ALA A 1083 -20.14 13.91 17.60
CA ALA A 1083 -19.00 14.81 17.36
C ALA A 1083 -19.40 16.03 16.51
N THR A 1084 -20.40 16.79 16.98
CA THR A 1084 -20.93 17.98 16.30
C THR A 1084 -20.28 19.27 16.80
N LEU A 1085 -20.37 20.33 16.01
CA LEU A 1085 -19.84 21.65 16.38
C LEU A 1085 -20.57 22.24 17.59
N ASP A 1086 -21.87 22.01 17.72
CA ASP A 1086 -22.65 22.49 18.85
C ASP A 1086 -22.35 21.70 20.13
N ALA A 1087 -22.15 20.37 20.04
CA ALA A 1087 -21.65 19.58 21.17
C ALA A 1087 -20.29 20.09 21.68
N LEU A 1088 -19.39 20.50 20.78
CA LEU A 1088 -18.12 21.15 21.09
C LEU A 1088 -18.32 22.52 21.78
N LYS A 1089 -19.13 23.42 21.21
CA LYS A 1089 -19.42 24.75 21.76
C LYS A 1089 -20.08 24.69 23.14
N ASP A 1090 -21.16 23.93 23.29
CA ASP A 1090 -21.94 23.85 24.52
C ASP A 1090 -21.14 23.21 25.66
N THR A 1091 -20.41 22.14 25.35
CA THR A 1091 -19.52 21.49 26.33
C THR A 1091 -18.38 22.41 26.74
N ARG A 1092 -17.82 23.18 25.80
CA ARG A 1092 -16.77 24.17 26.08
C ARG A 1092 -17.28 25.31 26.97
N LYS A 1093 -18.50 25.79 26.72
CA LYS A 1093 -19.16 26.84 27.50
C LYS A 1093 -19.56 26.37 28.90
N ALA A 1094 -19.96 25.11 29.04
CA ALA A 1094 -20.33 24.52 30.33
C ALA A 1094 -19.12 24.17 31.22
N GLN A 1095 -17.98 23.74 30.63
CA GLN A 1095 -16.80 23.37 31.40
C GLN A 1095 -15.48 23.73 30.69
N PRO A 1096 -14.54 24.38 31.40
CA PRO A 1096 -13.24 24.76 30.86
C PRO A 1096 -12.23 23.60 30.83
N PHE A 1097 -12.34 22.72 29.84
CA PHE A 1097 -11.30 21.72 29.51
C PHE A 1097 -9.92 22.37 29.23
N GLY A 1098 -8.82 21.75 29.65
CA GLY A 1098 -7.47 22.29 29.38
C GLY A 1098 -6.96 21.93 27.99
N ILE A 1099 -7.43 20.80 27.46
CA ILE A 1099 -7.04 20.21 26.17
C ILE A 1099 -8.30 19.98 25.34
N ILE A 1100 -8.25 20.29 24.04
CA ILE A 1100 -9.20 19.79 23.03
C ILE A 1100 -8.42 18.93 22.06
N HIS A 1101 -8.97 17.77 21.70
CA HIS A 1101 -8.41 16.84 20.72
C HIS A 1101 -9.50 16.45 19.72
N LEU A 1102 -9.17 16.49 18.42
CA LEU A 1102 -10.10 16.28 17.30
C LEU A 1102 -9.55 15.22 16.35
N ALA A 1103 -9.91 13.96 16.56
CA ALA A 1103 -9.51 12.84 15.73
C ALA A 1103 -10.51 12.65 14.58
N THR A 1104 -10.25 13.29 13.44
CA THR A 1104 -11.18 13.39 12.30
C THR A 1104 -10.42 13.79 11.02
N HIS A 1105 -11.09 13.76 9.87
CA HIS A 1105 -10.52 14.31 8.62
C HIS A 1105 -10.33 15.82 8.71
N ALA A 1106 -9.23 16.32 8.12
CA ALA A 1106 -9.00 17.73 7.91
C ALA A 1106 -8.23 17.95 6.60
N ASP A 1107 -8.74 18.81 5.73
CA ASP A 1107 -8.06 19.20 4.48
C ASP A 1107 -7.46 20.59 4.64
N PHE A 1108 -6.14 20.67 4.43
CA PHE A 1108 -5.37 21.91 4.46
C PHE A 1108 -5.07 22.36 3.02
N LEU A 1109 -6.07 22.95 2.37
CA LEU A 1109 -6.01 23.38 0.97
C LEU A 1109 -5.32 24.75 0.82
N PRO A 1110 -4.54 24.97 -0.25
CA PRO A 1110 -3.89 26.25 -0.52
C PRO A 1110 -4.89 27.37 -0.85
N GLY A 1111 -4.41 28.61 -0.76
CA GLY A 1111 -5.22 29.81 -1.00
C GLY A 1111 -5.78 30.41 0.28
N MET A 1112 -7.06 30.78 0.27
CA MET A 1112 -7.73 31.41 1.41
C MET A 1112 -7.88 30.45 2.59
N ILE A 1113 -7.79 30.97 3.81
CA ILE A 1113 -7.93 30.18 5.06
C ILE A 1113 -9.26 29.43 5.11
N SER A 1114 -10.33 29.99 4.54
CA SER A 1114 -11.66 29.38 4.43
C SER A 1114 -11.75 28.19 3.47
N ASN A 1115 -10.74 27.96 2.62
CA ASN A 1115 -10.65 26.76 1.78
C ASN A 1115 -10.35 25.51 2.64
N SER A 1116 -9.60 25.68 3.73
CA SER A 1116 -9.22 24.60 4.65
C SER A 1116 -10.28 24.35 5.71
N TYR A 1117 -10.49 23.09 6.09
CA TYR A 1117 -11.52 22.70 7.05
C TYR A 1117 -11.15 21.48 7.90
N ILE A 1118 -11.79 21.37 9.06
CA ILE A 1118 -11.85 20.18 9.91
C ILE A 1118 -13.25 19.59 9.75
N GLN A 1119 -13.36 18.30 9.41
CA GLN A 1119 -14.63 17.61 9.31
C GLN A 1119 -15.21 17.37 10.70
N LEU A 1120 -16.43 17.83 10.96
CA LEU A 1120 -17.27 17.40 12.07
C LEU A 1120 -18.43 16.56 11.51
N TRP A 1121 -19.26 15.99 12.39
CA TRP A 1121 -20.22 14.97 11.96
C TRP A 1121 -21.19 15.45 10.88
N GLU A 1122 -21.69 16.69 11.03
CA GLU A 1122 -22.75 17.27 10.18
C GLU A 1122 -22.24 18.42 9.30
N GLU A 1123 -21.05 18.95 9.57
CA GLU A 1123 -20.54 20.16 8.93
C GLU A 1123 -19.01 20.23 8.88
N LYS A 1124 -18.50 21.12 8.03
CA LYS A 1124 -17.07 21.41 7.88
C LYS A 1124 -16.71 22.70 8.63
N LEU A 1125 -16.02 22.57 9.76
CA LEU A 1125 -15.48 23.68 10.52
C LEU A 1125 -14.30 24.30 9.76
N ARG A 1126 -14.52 25.43 9.08
CA ARG A 1126 -13.49 26.13 8.29
C ARG A 1126 -12.50 26.84 9.20
N LEU A 1127 -11.24 26.94 8.79
CA LEU A 1127 -10.19 27.49 9.68
C LEU A 1127 -10.38 28.99 10.00
N ASP A 1128 -11.08 29.76 9.16
CA ASP A 1128 -11.46 31.15 9.47
C ASP A 1128 -12.53 31.23 10.58
N GLN A 1129 -13.29 30.16 10.80
CA GLN A 1129 -14.31 30.05 11.83
C GLN A 1129 -13.72 29.61 13.18
N VAL A 1130 -12.60 28.90 13.21
CA VAL A 1130 -11.96 28.42 14.46
C VAL A 1130 -11.68 29.55 15.45
N ARG A 1131 -11.20 30.71 14.97
CA ARG A 1131 -10.99 31.90 15.82
C ARG A 1131 -12.27 32.44 16.46
N LYS A 1132 -13.44 32.17 15.86
CA LYS A 1132 -14.77 32.59 16.34
C LYS A 1132 -15.30 31.68 17.45
N LEU A 1133 -14.65 30.55 17.74
CA LEU A 1133 -15.05 29.59 18.78
C LEU A 1133 -14.64 29.99 20.21
N GLY A 1134 -14.01 31.15 20.41
CA GLY A 1134 -13.68 31.64 21.77
C GLY A 1134 -12.61 30.83 22.49
N TRP A 1135 -11.81 30.02 21.79
CA TRP A 1135 -10.77 29.12 22.32
C TRP A 1135 -9.69 29.77 23.21
N ASN A 1136 -9.65 31.10 23.23
CA ASN A 1136 -8.76 31.90 24.05
C ASN A 1136 -9.32 32.14 25.47
N ASP A 1137 -10.60 31.83 25.72
CA ASP A 1137 -11.30 32.08 27.00
C ASP A 1137 -12.07 30.83 27.50
N PRO A 1138 -11.59 30.16 28.56
CA PRO A 1138 -10.22 30.25 29.07
C PRO A 1138 -9.24 29.66 28.06
N LYS A 1139 -7.97 30.10 28.12
CA LYS A 1139 -6.96 29.71 27.15
C LYS A 1139 -6.72 28.20 27.11
N LEU A 1140 -6.87 27.62 25.92
CA LEU A 1140 -6.58 26.22 25.63
C LEU A 1140 -5.10 25.94 25.45
N ASN A 1141 -4.70 24.71 25.79
CA ASN A 1141 -3.46 24.10 25.33
C ASN A 1141 -3.85 23.11 24.23
N CYS A 1142 -3.64 23.47 22.96
CA CYS A 1142 -4.02 22.61 21.83
C CYS A 1142 -2.99 21.50 21.61
N TRP A 1143 -3.49 20.29 21.37
CA TRP A 1143 -2.76 19.20 20.73
C TRP A 1143 -3.56 18.83 19.48
N CYS A 1144 -2.93 18.98 18.31
CA CYS A 1144 -3.48 18.55 17.03
C CYS A 1144 -2.94 17.16 16.71
#